data_AF-A0A196QNF7-F1
#
_entry.id   AF-A0A196QNF7-F1
#
_cell.length_a   1.000
_cell.length_b   1.000
_cell.length_c   1.000
_cell.angle_alpha   90.00
_cell.angle_beta   90.00
_cell.angle_gamma   90.00
#
_symmetry.space_group_name_H-M   'P 1'
#
loop_
_entity.id
_entity.type
_entity.pdbx_description
1 polymer ?
#
loop_
_entity_poly.entity_id
_entity_poly.type
_entity_poly.pdbx_seq_one_letter_code
_entity_poly.pdbx_strand_id
1 'polypeptide(L)'
;MAKYRRLWFLLIGILAVTFTLLGYFGAEVYREAPPIPDLVVSADGDTLMTEESILDGQTAWQSVGGMQLGSIWGHGAYQAPDWTADWLHRELETWLDIAAREEYGQDWHSLSGQQQNALQYDLKNEYRTNTYDAGTSTLHLSERRTEAIAKTADYYSRLFSDAPELQSTRENYAMKENTLPSAERRERMTEFFFWTAWAAATERPDSDVTYTNNWPHEPLIDNRPSGENVVWSLISVVLLIAGVGGLVWAWAFLRKEDEEPQAPLKDPLSEAGLTPSQKALGKYLLLVVGLFTFQVMLGGFTAHYTVEGQGFYGIETSEWFPYSLMRTWHIQSAMFWIATGFLAAGLFLAPIINGGKDPKFQKLGVDVLFWALVAVVAGSFIGNFLAINQIMPANLSFMLGHQGYEYVDLGRLWQIGKFLGIVFWLVLMLRGIVPALRQPGDKNLLALLTASVVAIGLFYGAGFFYGERTHISIMEYWRWWIVHLWVEGFFEVFATTALAFIFCSMGLVSRTVATSASLASASLFMLGGVPGTFHHLYFSGTTTPVMAVGATFSALEVVPLVVLGYEAWENWRLKSRAPWMENIRWPLTFFVAVAFWNMLGAGVLGFMINPPIALYYIQGLNTTPTHAHAALFGVYGFLALGFALMILRYIRPRIVFDERLMKVGFWWLNIGLVLMLFTSLLPVGFIQFIASASEGLWYARSEAFMQSDILQTLRWVRTIGDVVFIVGALAVTWQVVKGVFFPDLEPVALETDESGAASELSA
;
A
#
# COMPACT_ATOMS: atom_id res chain seq x y z
N MET A 1 -10.08 21.45 27.79
CA MET A 1 -11.09 20.79 26.93
C MET A 1 -12.40 21.58 26.76
N ALA A 2 -12.82 22.49 27.67
CA ALA A 2 -14.14 23.14 27.62
C ALA A 2 -14.50 23.82 26.28
N LYS A 3 -13.55 24.53 25.63
CA LYS A 3 -13.79 25.24 24.35
C LYS A 3 -14.01 24.31 23.14
N TYR A 4 -13.40 23.11 23.14
CA TYR A 4 -13.45 22.16 22.01
C TYR A 4 -14.22 20.88 22.36
N ARG A 5 -15.03 20.92 23.43
CA ARG A 5 -15.73 19.75 23.98
C ARG A 5 -16.52 19.00 22.90
N ARG A 6 -17.23 19.72 22.03
CA ARG A 6 -18.02 19.14 20.93
C ARG A 6 -17.17 18.35 19.94
N LEU A 7 -16.06 18.91 19.46
CA LEU A 7 -15.18 18.25 18.48
C LEU A 7 -14.49 17.02 19.07
N TRP A 8 -14.07 17.08 20.34
CA TRP A 8 -13.52 15.92 21.02
C TRP A 8 -14.53 14.79 21.19
N PHE A 9 -15.75 15.09 21.63
CA PHE A 9 -16.80 14.07 21.74
C PHE A 9 -17.22 13.51 20.38
N LEU A 10 -17.20 14.33 19.33
CA LEU A 10 -17.42 13.87 17.96
C LEU A 10 -16.36 12.86 17.55
N LEU A 11 -15.07 13.21 17.70
CA LEU A 11 -13.96 12.32 17.36
C LEU A 11 -14.02 11.00 18.15
N ILE A 12 -14.21 11.07 19.47
CA ILE A 12 -14.30 9.88 20.32
C ILE A 12 -15.53 9.03 19.96
N GLY A 13 -16.67 9.67 19.67
CA GLY A 13 -17.89 8.98 19.24
C GLY A 13 -17.70 8.27 17.91
N ILE A 14 -17.07 8.93 16.93
CA ILE A 14 -16.73 8.33 15.63
C ILE A 14 -15.82 7.13 15.84
N LEU A 15 -14.71 7.29 16.56
CA LEU A 15 -13.78 6.18 16.84
C LEU A 15 -14.48 5.01 17.53
N ALA A 16 -15.31 5.26 18.53
CA ALA A 16 -16.04 4.20 19.21
C ALA A 16 -16.96 3.42 18.26
N VAL A 17 -17.70 4.12 17.40
CA VAL A 17 -18.60 3.50 16.43
C VAL A 17 -17.81 2.75 15.36
N THR A 18 -16.81 3.38 14.75
CA THR A 18 -16.08 2.79 13.62
C THR A 18 -15.21 1.61 14.02
N PHE A 19 -14.55 1.64 15.19
CA PHE A 19 -13.84 0.46 15.70
C PHE A 19 -14.79 -0.66 16.14
N THR A 20 -15.99 -0.33 16.61
CA THR A 20 -17.02 -1.35 16.89
C THR A 20 -17.46 -2.03 15.61
N LEU A 21 -17.68 -1.28 14.52
CA LEU A 21 -17.99 -1.86 13.21
C LEU A 21 -16.84 -2.74 12.71
N LEU A 22 -15.61 -2.22 12.73
CA LEU A 22 -14.42 -2.96 12.28
C LEU A 22 -14.22 -4.27 13.06
N GLY A 23 -14.46 -4.26 14.38
CA GLY A 23 -14.37 -5.44 15.23
C GLY A 23 -15.55 -6.42 15.05
N TYR A 24 -16.78 -5.92 14.89
CA TYR A 24 -17.97 -6.74 14.66
C TYR A 24 -17.86 -7.52 13.35
N PHE A 25 -17.57 -6.82 12.24
CA PHE A 25 -17.38 -7.44 10.94
C PHE A 25 -16.07 -8.24 10.88
N GLY A 26 -15.05 -7.89 11.67
CA GLY A 26 -13.87 -8.74 11.87
C GLY A 26 -14.23 -10.11 12.45
N ALA A 27 -15.12 -10.17 13.44
CA ALA A 27 -15.60 -11.44 13.98
C ALA A 27 -16.40 -12.26 12.95
N GLU A 28 -17.10 -11.60 12.02
CA GLU A 28 -17.76 -12.24 10.88
C GLU A 28 -16.75 -12.85 9.92
N VAL A 29 -15.66 -12.14 9.56
CA VAL A 29 -14.56 -12.69 8.73
C VAL A 29 -13.99 -13.97 9.33
N TYR A 30 -13.87 -14.06 10.66
CA TYR A 30 -13.39 -15.26 11.34
C TYR A 30 -14.36 -16.45 11.28
N ARG A 31 -15.67 -16.19 11.26
CA ARG A 31 -16.70 -17.23 11.33
C ARG A 31 -17.14 -17.70 9.95
N GLU A 32 -17.12 -16.80 8.98
CA GLU A 32 -17.64 -16.99 7.63
C GLU A 32 -16.54 -17.11 6.58
N ALA A 33 -15.28 -17.28 6.98
CA ALA A 33 -14.19 -17.61 6.06
C ALA A 33 -14.48 -18.94 5.33
N PRO A 34 -14.03 -19.12 4.07
CA PRO A 34 -14.11 -20.42 3.40
C PRO A 34 -13.44 -21.50 4.25
N PRO A 35 -14.06 -22.67 4.46
CA PRO A 35 -13.43 -23.71 5.26
C PRO A 35 -12.20 -24.29 4.53
N ILE A 36 -11.17 -24.62 5.28
CA ILE A 36 -10.11 -25.52 4.82
C ILE A 36 -10.52 -26.91 5.28
N PRO A 37 -10.84 -27.85 4.36
CA PRO A 37 -11.34 -29.16 4.73
C PRO A 37 -10.25 -30.01 5.41
N ASP A 38 -10.64 -30.81 6.40
CA ASP A 38 -9.76 -31.79 7.04
C ASP A 38 -9.32 -32.84 6.01
N LEU A 39 -10.26 -33.25 5.15
CA LEU A 39 -10.05 -34.22 4.07
C LEU A 39 -10.71 -33.75 2.77
N VAL A 40 -9.99 -33.89 1.66
CA VAL A 40 -10.54 -33.82 0.30
C VAL A 40 -10.50 -35.23 -0.27
N VAL A 41 -11.64 -35.75 -0.71
CA VAL A 41 -11.78 -37.13 -1.18
C VAL A 41 -12.37 -37.21 -2.59
N SER A 42 -11.96 -38.23 -3.36
CA SER A 42 -12.58 -38.57 -4.64
C SER A 42 -13.98 -39.19 -4.46
N ALA A 43 -14.66 -39.49 -5.56
CA ALA A 43 -15.97 -40.14 -5.49
C ALA A 43 -15.85 -41.59 -4.97
N ASP A 44 -14.72 -42.26 -5.25
CA ASP A 44 -14.39 -43.59 -4.74
C ASP A 44 -13.92 -43.60 -3.27
N GLY A 45 -13.72 -42.43 -2.67
CA GLY A 45 -13.33 -42.27 -1.26
C GLY A 45 -11.81 -42.24 -1.01
N ASP A 46 -11.00 -42.15 -2.07
CA ASP A 46 -9.55 -41.98 -1.94
C ASP A 46 -9.23 -40.58 -1.40
N THR A 47 -8.30 -40.50 -0.46
CA THR A 47 -7.84 -39.21 0.09
C THR A 47 -6.90 -38.52 -0.89
N LEU A 48 -7.29 -37.32 -1.33
CA LEU A 48 -6.55 -36.51 -2.28
C LEU A 48 -5.68 -35.45 -1.57
N MET A 49 -6.26 -34.77 -0.59
CA MET A 49 -5.61 -33.67 0.14
C MET A 49 -6.08 -33.65 1.60
N THR A 50 -5.34 -32.94 2.44
CA THR A 50 -5.65 -32.73 3.87
C THR A 50 -5.52 -31.26 4.23
N GLU A 51 -6.07 -30.84 5.36
CA GLU A 51 -5.86 -29.47 5.88
C GLU A 51 -4.35 -29.15 6.00
N GLU A 52 -3.58 -30.09 6.54
CA GLU A 52 -2.12 -29.93 6.75
C GLU A 52 -1.39 -29.71 5.42
N SER A 53 -1.73 -30.49 4.39
CA SER A 53 -1.06 -30.42 3.10
C SER A 53 -1.40 -29.13 2.33
N ILE A 54 -2.63 -28.61 2.45
CA ILE A 54 -3.02 -27.28 1.93
C ILE A 54 -2.24 -26.17 2.65
N LEU A 55 -2.13 -26.22 3.98
CA LEU A 55 -1.40 -25.22 4.78
C LEU A 55 0.13 -25.28 4.56
N ASP A 56 0.67 -26.47 4.30
CA ASP A 56 2.06 -26.66 3.87
C ASP A 56 2.28 -26.06 2.47
N GLY A 57 1.29 -26.18 1.59
CA GLY A 57 1.24 -25.53 0.29
C GLY A 57 1.27 -24.00 0.38
N GLN A 58 0.47 -23.43 1.28
CA GLN A 58 0.49 -22.00 1.58
C GLN A 58 1.89 -21.55 2.04
N THR A 59 2.53 -22.35 2.90
CA THR A 59 3.90 -22.06 3.39
C THR A 59 4.95 -22.19 2.26
N ALA A 60 4.77 -23.13 1.33
CA ALA A 60 5.59 -23.26 0.13
C ALA A 60 5.48 -22.03 -0.77
N TRP A 61 4.26 -21.58 -1.04
CA TRP A 61 3.98 -20.36 -1.79
C TRP A 61 4.59 -19.10 -1.12
N GLN A 62 4.49 -18.95 0.20
CA GLN A 62 5.11 -17.84 0.94
C GLN A 62 6.64 -17.80 0.71
N SER A 63 7.29 -18.97 0.68
CA SER A 63 8.75 -19.09 0.60
C SER A 63 9.35 -18.72 -0.76
N VAL A 64 8.57 -18.77 -1.84
CA VAL A 64 9.02 -18.35 -3.19
C VAL A 64 8.84 -16.84 -3.44
N GLY A 65 8.33 -16.12 -2.43
CA GLY A 65 8.01 -14.69 -2.49
C GLY A 65 6.52 -14.39 -2.33
N GLY A 66 5.65 -15.41 -2.35
CA GLY A 66 4.20 -15.26 -2.21
C GLY A 66 3.60 -14.21 -3.15
N MET A 67 3.00 -13.17 -2.57
CA MET A 67 2.40 -12.03 -3.27
C MET A 67 3.39 -11.17 -4.05
N GLN A 68 4.69 -11.40 -3.94
CA GLN A 68 5.71 -10.66 -4.70
C GLN A 68 5.94 -11.24 -6.09
N LEU A 69 5.50 -12.47 -6.35
CA LEU A 69 5.68 -13.13 -7.64
C LEU A 69 4.46 -12.97 -8.55
N GLY A 70 3.29 -13.36 -8.05
CA GLY A 70 1.97 -13.17 -8.68
C GLY A 70 0.95 -12.74 -7.65
N SER A 71 -0.33 -13.00 -7.90
CA SER A 71 -1.40 -12.71 -6.94
C SER A 71 -2.20 -13.95 -6.53
N ILE A 72 -2.78 -13.91 -5.33
CA ILE A 72 -3.83 -14.82 -4.86
C ILE A 72 -5.00 -13.95 -4.45
N TRP A 73 -6.21 -14.30 -4.89
CA TRP A 73 -7.40 -13.48 -4.68
C TRP A 73 -7.20 -12.02 -5.10
N GLY A 74 -6.40 -11.77 -6.14
CA GLY A 74 -6.13 -10.46 -6.71
C GLY A 74 -5.15 -9.59 -5.92
N HIS A 75 -4.69 -10.03 -4.75
CA HIS A 75 -3.65 -9.34 -3.97
C HIS A 75 -2.26 -9.87 -4.32
N GLY A 76 -1.35 -8.97 -4.68
CA GLY A 76 0.04 -9.28 -5.01
C GLY A 76 0.56 -8.59 -6.27
N ALA A 77 1.54 -9.22 -6.91
CA ALA A 77 2.22 -8.71 -8.08
C ALA A 77 1.40 -8.90 -9.36
N TYR A 78 1.81 -8.19 -10.42
CA TYR A 78 1.03 -8.04 -11.65
C TYR A 78 1.70 -8.61 -12.91
N GLN A 79 2.93 -9.12 -12.79
CA GLN A 79 3.67 -9.67 -13.94
C GLN A 79 3.35 -11.14 -14.19
N ALA A 80 3.49 -11.99 -13.18
CA ALA A 80 2.92 -13.33 -13.22
C ALA A 80 1.38 -13.25 -13.07
N PRO A 81 0.63 -14.32 -13.39
CA PRO A 81 -0.82 -14.33 -13.29
C PRO A 81 -1.33 -14.18 -11.85
N ASP A 82 -2.65 -14.07 -11.73
CA ASP A 82 -3.33 -14.43 -10.49
C ASP A 82 -3.48 -15.95 -10.46
N TRP A 83 -2.88 -16.62 -9.48
CA TRP A 83 -2.84 -18.08 -9.43
C TRP A 83 -4.22 -18.68 -9.15
N THR A 84 -5.10 -17.96 -8.45
CA THR A 84 -6.48 -18.42 -8.24
C THR A 84 -7.26 -18.40 -9.55
N ALA A 85 -7.20 -17.29 -10.30
CA ALA A 85 -7.91 -17.17 -11.56
C ALA A 85 -7.33 -18.05 -12.67
N ASP A 86 -6.00 -18.15 -12.78
CA ASP A 86 -5.33 -19.00 -13.78
C ASP A 86 -5.57 -20.49 -13.48
N TRP A 87 -5.51 -20.91 -12.20
CA TRP A 87 -5.82 -22.29 -11.82
C TRP A 87 -7.27 -22.61 -12.16
N LEU A 88 -8.20 -21.75 -11.73
CA LEU A 88 -9.63 -21.95 -11.97
C LEU A 88 -9.90 -22.14 -13.44
N HIS A 89 -9.42 -21.23 -14.29
CA HIS A 89 -9.66 -21.30 -15.73
C HIS A 89 -9.12 -22.61 -16.35
N ARG A 90 -7.88 -22.98 -16.01
CA ARG A 90 -7.25 -24.22 -16.51
C ARG A 90 -7.98 -25.48 -16.04
N GLU A 91 -8.44 -25.52 -14.80
CA GLU A 91 -9.23 -26.63 -14.24
C GLU A 91 -10.57 -26.76 -15.00
N LEU A 92 -11.26 -25.64 -15.25
CA LEU A 92 -12.53 -25.60 -15.98
C LEU A 92 -12.37 -26.05 -17.44
N GLU A 93 -11.38 -25.53 -18.18
CA GLU A 93 -11.12 -25.95 -19.57
C GLU A 93 -10.74 -27.44 -19.64
N THR A 94 -9.90 -27.90 -18.70
CA THR A 94 -9.51 -29.32 -18.65
C THR A 94 -10.72 -30.22 -18.37
N TRP A 95 -11.62 -29.81 -17.46
CA TRP A 95 -12.86 -30.53 -17.20
C TRP A 95 -13.75 -30.60 -18.44
N LEU A 96 -13.89 -29.48 -19.16
CA LEU A 96 -14.69 -29.40 -20.40
C LEU A 96 -14.11 -30.28 -21.51
N ASP A 97 -12.79 -30.31 -21.67
CA ASP A 97 -12.11 -31.19 -22.63
C ASP A 97 -12.31 -32.68 -22.30
N ILE A 98 -12.26 -33.05 -21.02
CA ILE A 98 -12.55 -34.43 -20.59
C ILE A 98 -14.01 -34.77 -20.91
N ALA A 99 -14.96 -33.92 -20.50
CA ALA A 99 -16.39 -34.14 -20.74
C ALA A 99 -16.73 -34.22 -22.23
N ALA A 100 -16.13 -33.34 -23.05
CA ALA A 100 -16.33 -33.33 -24.50
C ALA A 100 -15.85 -34.63 -25.17
N ARG A 101 -14.72 -35.17 -24.72
CA ARG A 101 -14.18 -36.45 -25.21
C ARG A 101 -15.03 -37.63 -24.79
N GLU A 102 -15.53 -37.63 -23.55
CA GLU A 102 -16.40 -38.70 -23.03
C GLU A 102 -17.76 -38.75 -23.75
N GLU A 103 -18.39 -37.59 -23.96
CA GLU A 103 -19.76 -37.53 -24.49
C GLU A 103 -19.83 -37.48 -26.02
N TYR A 104 -18.87 -36.80 -26.67
CA TYR A 104 -18.92 -36.53 -28.11
C TYR A 104 -17.71 -37.05 -28.88
N GLY A 105 -16.66 -37.55 -28.19
CA GLY A 105 -15.43 -38.02 -28.83
C GLY A 105 -14.65 -36.93 -29.58
N GLN A 106 -14.85 -35.66 -29.20
CA GLN A 106 -14.27 -34.48 -29.84
C GLN A 106 -13.70 -33.53 -28.77
N ASP A 107 -12.80 -32.61 -29.16
CA ASP A 107 -12.27 -31.59 -28.25
C ASP A 107 -13.31 -30.48 -28.02
N TRP A 108 -13.29 -29.84 -26.84
CA TRP A 108 -14.29 -28.85 -26.40
C TRP A 108 -14.56 -27.74 -27.45
N HIS A 109 -13.49 -27.15 -27.99
CA HIS A 109 -13.60 -26.04 -28.94
C HIS A 109 -14.09 -26.45 -30.34
N SER A 110 -14.19 -27.76 -30.63
CA SER A 110 -14.69 -28.27 -31.91
C SER A 110 -16.19 -28.60 -31.90
N LEU A 111 -16.81 -28.60 -30.72
CA LEU A 111 -18.23 -28.85 -30.53
C LEU A 111 -19.10 -27.71 -31.10
N SER A 112 -20.36 -28.02 -31.42
CA SER A 112 -21.34 -26.99 -31.76
C SER A 112 -21.74 -26.18 -30.52
N GLY A 113 -22.17 -24.92 -30.71
CA GLY A 113 -22.57 -24.06 -29.58
C GLY A 113 -23.68 -24.65 -28.69
N GLN A 114 -24.56 -25.50 -29.24
CA GLN A 114 -25.57 -26.20 -28.43
C GLN A 114 -24.94 -27.25 -27.51
N GLN A 115 -23.99 -28.04 -28.03
CA GLN A 115 -23.27 -29.03 -27.22
C GLN A 115 -22.38 -28.35 -26.19
N GLN A 116 -21.75 -27.22 -26.56
CA GLN A 116 -20.96 -26.43 -25.64
C GLN A 116 -21.79 -25.95 -24.45
N ASN A 117 -22.96 -25.35 -24.72
CA ASN A 117 -23.86 -24.87 -23.67
C ASN A 117 -24.34 -25.98 -22.72
N ALA A 118 -24.50 -27.22 -23.22
CA ALA A 118 -24.89 -28.35 -22.37
C ALA A 118 -23.78 -28.70 -21.36
N LEU A 119 -22.54 -28.89 -21.83
CA LEU A 119 -21.42 -29.19 -20.93
C LEU A 119 -21.09 -28.02 -20.01
N GLN A 120 -21.25 -26.78 -20.47
CA GLN A 120 -21.05 -25.60 -19.62
C GLN A 120 -22.10 -25.53 -18.49
N TYR A 121 -23.35 -25.93 -18.76
CA TYR A 121 -24.36 -26.04 -17.72
C TYR A 121 -23.98 -27.09 -16.66
N ASP A 122 -23.48 -28.25 -17.10
CA ASP A 122 -23.05 -29.31 -16.19
C ASP A 122 -21.82 -28.90 -15.37
N LEU A 123 -20.84 -28.27 -16.02
CA LEU A 123 -19.66 -27.66 -15.38
C LEU A 123 -20.10 -26.68 -14.28
N LYS A 124 -21.00 -25.75 -14.61
CA LYS A 124 -21.51 -24.76 -13.66
C LYS A 124 -22.15 -25.43 -12.45
N ASN A 125 -23.01 -26.43 -12.67
CA ASN A 125 -23.64 -27.15 -11.57
C ASN A 125 -22.61 -27.84 -10.69
N GLU A 126 -21.60 -28.49 -11.27
CA GLU A 126 -20.58 -29.22 -10.51
C GLU A 126 -19.65 -28.30 -9.69
N TYR A 127 -19.21 -27.17 -10.26
CA TYR A 127 -18.25 -26.29 -9.60
C TYR A 127 -18.88 -25.34 -8.58
N ARG A 128 -20.09 -24.86 -8.87
CA ARG A 128 -20.80 -23.94 -7.96
C ARG A 128 -21.44 -24.66 -6.79
N THR A 129 -21.88 -25.91 -6.97
CA THR A 129 -22.48 -26.69 -5.89
C THR A 129 -21.46 -26.93 -4.78
N ASN A 130 -21.85 -26.62 -3.55
CA ASN A 130 -21.02 -26.84 -2.39
C ASN A 130 -21.11 -28.29 -1.90
N THR A 131 -20.06 -29.06 -2.15
CA THR A 131 -19.93 -30.46 -1.74
C THR A 131 -19.14 -30.65 -0.44
N TYR A 132 -18.88 -29.57 0.30
CA TYR A 132 -18.24 -29.62 1.61
C TYR A 132 -19.28 -29.96 2.69
N ASP A 133 -19.04 -31.04 3.43
CA ASP A 133 -19.83 -31.42 4.60
C ASP A 133 -19.20 -30.85 5.88
N ALA A 134 -19.86 -29.84 6.46
CA ALA A 134 -19.43 -29.22 7.70
C ALA A 134 -19.50 -30.14 8.94
N GLY A 135 -20.29 -31.22 8.89
CA GLY A 135 -20.40 -32.19 9.98
C GLY A 135 -19.21 -33.14 10.06
N THR A 136 -18.57 -33.43 8.92
CA THR A 136 -17.41 -34.33 8.80
C THR A 136 -16.13 -33.62 8.37
N SER A 137 -16.18 -32.31 8.13
CA SER A 137 -15.09 -31.49 7.59
C SER A 137 -14.50 -32.05 6.28
N THR A 138 -15.33 -32.70 5.45
CA THR A 138 -14.88 -33.42 4.26
C THR A 138 -15.41 -32.77 2.98
N LEU A 139 -14.53 -32.52 2.02
CA LEU A 139 -14.89 -32.06 0.68
C LEU A 139 -14.91 -33.25 -0.29
N HIS A 140 -16.04 -33.49 -0.93
CA HIS A 140 -16.19 -34.56 -1.92
C HIS A 140 -16.06 -34.00 -3.34
N LEU A 141 -15.21 -34.62 -4.15
CA LEU A 141 -14.99 -34.26 -5.56
C LEU A 141 -15.44 -35.39 -6.50
N SER A 142 -15.89 -35.02 -7.70
CA SER A 142 -16.21 -35.99 -8.74
C SER A 142 -14.91 -36.62 -9.29
N GLU A 143 -15.02 -37.79 -9.93
CA GLU A 143 -13.89 -38.39 -10.65
C GLU A 143 -13.35 -37.47 -11.75
N ARG A 144 -14.25 -36.87 -12.53
CA ARG A 144 -13.88 -35.97 -13.63
C ARG A 144 -13.11 -34.74 -13.15
N ARG A 145 -13.54 -34.13 -12.05
CA ARG A 145 -12.84 -32.99 -11.43
C ARG A 145 -11.52 -33.41 -10.81
N THR A 146 -11.45 -34.58 -10.21
CA THR A 146 -10.19 -35.14 -9.68
C THR A 146 -9.14 -35.31 -10.80
N GLU A 147 -9.54 -35.83 -11.97
CA GLU A 147 -8.65 -35.92 -13.14
C GLU A 147 -8.22 -34.54 -13.66
N ALA A 148 -9.16 -33.57 -13.72
CA ALA A 148 -8.86 -32.21 -14.15
C ALA A 148 -7.84 -31.52 -13.21
N ILE A 149 -8.02 -31.67 -11.89
CA ILE A 149 -7.08 -31.17 -10.87
C ILE A 149 -5.69 -31.75 -11.07
N ALA A 150 -5.57 -33.07 -11.28
CA ALA A 150 -4.27 -33.72 -11.44
C ALA A 150 -3.50 -33.19 -12.67
N LYS A 151 -4.19 -32.96 -13.80
CA LYS A 151 -3.59 -32.37 -15.01
C LYS A 151 -3.19 -30.91 -14.81
N THR A 152 -4.00 -30.12 -14.12
CA THR A 152 -3.67 -28.72 -13.79
C THR A 152 -2.49 -28.64 -12.82
N ALA A 153 -2.44 -29.52 -11.81
CA ALA A 153 -1.33 -29.60 -10.86
C ALA A 153 0.02 -29.89 -11.55
N ASP A 154 0.02 -30.77 -12.55
CA ASP A 154 1.22 -31.08 -13.33
C ASP A 154 1.79 -29.86 -14.06
N TYR A 155 0.94 -28.99 -14.62
CA TYR A 155 1.39 -27.72 -15.22
C TYR A 155 2.15 -26.85 -14.21
N TYR A 156 1.59 -26.64 -13.01
CA TYR A 156 2.24 -25.80 -12.00
C TYR A 156 3.49 -26.47 -11.40
N SER A 157 3.49 -27.79 -11.22
CA SER A 157 4.70 -28.51 -10.80
C SER A 157 5.85 -28.29 -11.79
N ARG A 158 5.56 -28.29 -13.09
CA ARG A 158 6.54 -27.97 -14.13
C ARG A 158 6.90 -26.49 -14.19
N LEU A 159 5.91 -25.58 -14.07
CA LEU A 159 6.13 -24.14 -14.11
C LEU A 159 7.10 -23.66 -13.01
N PHE A 160 6.98 -24.20 -11.80
CA PHE A 160 7.83 -23.84 -10.66
C PHE A 160 9.13 -24.65 -10.56
N SER A 161 9.37 -25.56 -11.52
CA SER A 161 10.62 -26.32 -11.67
C SER A 161 11.56 -25.66 -12.71
N ASP A 162 12.50 -26.43 -13.25
CA ASP A 162 13.41 -26.09 -14.35
C ASP A 162 13.02 -26.75 -15.69
N ALA A 163 11.75 -27.14 -15.84
CA ALA A 163 11.23 -27.80 -17.05
C ALA A 163 11.48 -26.95 -18.32
N PRO A 164 12.28 -27.41 -19.31
CA PRO A 164 12.70 -26.62 -20.46
C PRO A 164 11.55 -26.11 -21.33
N GLU A 165 10.44 -26.85 -21.40
CA GLU A 165 9.29 -26.49 -22.23
C GLU A 165 8.53 -25.23 -21.73
N LEU A 166 8.73 -24.82 -20.48
CA LEU A 166 8.08 -23.65 -19.87
C LEU A 166 9.06 -22.49 -19.61
N GLN A 167 10.28 -22.54 -20.16
CA GLN A 167 11.27 -21.47 -19.97
C GLN A 167 10.74 -20.11 -20.46
N SER A 168 10.18 -20.05 -21.67
CA SER A 168 9.63 -18.81 -22.22
C SER A 168 8.49 -18.25 -21.37
N THR A 169 7.67 -19.13 -20.78
CA THR A 169 6.58 -18.73 -19.89
C THR A 169 7.13 -18.16 -18.58
N ARG A 170 8.18 -18.76 -18.01
CA ARG A 170 8.86 -18.20 -16.83
C ARG A 170 9.50 -16.85 -17.11
N GLU A 171 10.11 -16.67 -18.27
CA GLU A 171 10.61 -15.36 -18.73
C GLU A 171 9.48 -14.34 -18.82
N ASN A 172 8.35 -14.68 -19.44
CA ASN A 172 7.18 -13.82 -19.55
C ASN A 172 6.57 -13.45 -18.19
N TYR A 173 6.64 -14.34 -17.21
CA TYR A 173 6.19 -14.10 -15.84
C TYR A 173 7.24 -13.47 -14.93
N ALA A 174 8.45 -13.20 -15.45
CA ALA A 174 9.62 -12.77 -14.68
C ALA A 174 9.93 -13.69 -13.48
N MET A 175 9.62 -14.97 -13.61
CA MET A 175 9.99 -16.01 -12.65
C MET A 175 11.44 -16.39 -12.88
N LYS A 176 12.21 -16.69 -11.82
CA LYS A 176 13.51 -17.34 -12.00
C LYS A 176 13.35 -18.80 -12.38
N GLU A 177 14.37 -19.36 -13.02
CA GLU A 177 14.48 -20.80 -13.18
C GLU A 177 14.54 -21.51 -11.82
N ASN A 178 13.98 -22.73 -11.77
CA ASN A 178 13.94 -23.55 -10.57
C ASN A 178 13.42 -22.79 -9.33
N THR A 179 12.28 -22.10 -9.49
CA THR A 179 11.71 -21.23 -8.46
C THR A 179 11.48 -21.96 -7.13
N LEU A 180 10.99 -23.20 -7.17
CA LEU A 180 10.81 -24.06 -6.00
C LEU A 180 11.45 -25.44 -6.26
N PRO A 181 12.68 -25.71 -5.78
CA PRO A 181 13.42 -26.92 -6.13
C PRO A 181 12.81 -28.24 -5.66
N SER A 182 12.16 -28.25 -4.48
CA SER A 182 11.57 -29.47 -3.92
C SER A 182 10.26 -29.84 -4.63
N ALA A 183 10.23 -31.03 -5.26
CA ALA A 183 9.05 -31.56 -5.92
C ALA A 183 7.87 -31.76 -4.95
N GLU A 184 8.13 -32.27 -3.75
CA GLU A 184 7.13 -32.43 -2.70
C GLU A 184 6.48 -31.08 -2.32
N ARG A 185 7.29 -30.02 -2.18
CA ARG A 185 6.74 -28.68 -1.87
C ARG A 185 5.97 -28.09 -3.03
N ARG A 186 6.33 -28.40 -4.29
CA ARG A 186 5.56 -28.00 -5.47
C ARG A 186 4.19 -28.68 -5.46
N GLU A 187 4.13 -29.97 -5.18
CA GLU A 187 2.87 -30.72 -5.03
C GLU A 187 1.97 -30.05 -3.98
N ARG A 188 2.45 -29.84 -2.75
CA ARG A 188 1.66 -29.17 -1.70
C ARG A 188 1.19 -27.77 -2.13
N MET A 189 2.04 -27.01 -2.81
CA MET A 189 1.67 -25.68 -3.31
C MET A 189 0.50 -25.72 -4.31
N THR A 190 0.41 -26.76 -5.14
CA THR A 190 -0.73 -26.93 -6.05
C THR A 190 -2.04 -27.19 -5.31
N GLU A 191 -2.00 -27.89 -4.17
CA GLU A 191 -3.17 -28.11 -3.33
C GLU A 191 -3.68 -26.80 -2.72
N PHE A 192 -2.76 -25.89 -2.35
CA PHE A 192 -3.13 -24.54 -1.94
C PHE A 192 -3.77 -23.73 -3.08
N PHE A 193 -3.21 -23.75 -4.28
CA PHE A 193 -3.82 -23.07 -5.44
C PHE A 193 -5.21 -23.62 -5.76
N PHE A 194 -5.37 -24.95 -5.78
CA PHE A 194 -6.66 -25.61 -5.88
C PHE A 194 -7.64 -25.08 -4.83
N TRP A 195 -7.27 -25.09 -3.55
CA TRP A 195 -8.16 -24.65 -2.48
C TRP A 195 -8.60 -23.19 -2.68
N THR A 196 -7.69 -22.30 -3.09
CA THR A 196 -8.06 -20.90 -3.37
C THR A 196 -9.03 -20.76 -4.53
N ALA A 197 -8.91 -21.59 -5.57
CA ALA A 197 -9.80 -21.62 -6.74
C ALA A 197 -11.15 -22.27 -6.43
N TRP A 198 -11.16 -23.33 -5.64
CA TRP A 198 -12.37 -23.96 -5.10
C TRP A 198 -13.20 -22.94 -4.31
N ALA A 199 -12.58 -22.22 -3.37
CA ALA A 199 -13.26 -21.18 -2.60
C ALA A 199 -13.84 -20.06 -3.50
N ALA A 200 -13.16 -19.77 -4.62
CA ALA A 200 -13.59 -18.74 -5.57
C ALA A 200 -14.74 -19.17 -6.49
N ALA A 201 -14.94 -20.48 -6.70
CA ALA A 201 -15.94 -21.05 -7.61
C ALA A 201 -17.17 -21.61 -6.89
N THR A 202 -17.04 -22.01 -5.62
CA THR A 202 -18.09 -22.70 -4.88
C THR A 202 -18.96 -21.75 -4.07
N GLU A 203 -20.28 -21.91 -4.19
CA GLU A 203 -21.30 -21.13 -3.49
C GLU A 203 -21.25 -21.34 -1.97
N ARG A 204 -21.52 -20.27 -1.21
CA ARG A 204 -21.70 -20.38 0.24
C ARG A 204 -22.96 -21.20 0.54
N PRO A 205 -23.03 -21.90 1.69
CA PRO A 205 -24.27 -22.51 2.14
C PRO A 205 -25.41 -21.48 2.17
N ASP A 206 -26.58 -21.85 1.65
CA ASP A 206 -27.78 -21.00 1.60
C ASP A 206 -27.61 -19.65 0.88
N SER A 207 -26.67 -19.54 -0.08
CA SER A 207 -26.42 -18.32 -0.84
C SER A 207 -26.11 -18.60 -2.32
N ASP A 208 -26.46 -17.66 -3.19
CA ASP A 208 -26.17 -17.74 -4.64
C ASP A 208 -24.82 -17.07 -5.02
N VAL A 209 -23.97 -16.76 -4.03
CA VAL A 209 -22.63 -16.19 -4.25
C VAL A 209 -21.53 -17.11 -3.70
N THR A 210 -20.38 -17.12 -4.36
CA THR A 210 -19.20 -17.88 -3.91
C THR A 210 -18.59 -17.31 -2.63
N TYR A 211 -17.67 -18.03 -1.99
CA TYR A 211 -17.01 -17.53 -0.77
C TYR A 211 -16.30 -16.18 -0.96
N THR A 212 -15.88 -15.88 -2.19
CA THR A 212 -15.22 -14.64 -2.62
C THR A 212 -16.17 -13.64 -3.28
N ASN A 213 -17.49 -13.74 -3.06
CA ASN A 213 -18.50 -12.89 -3.69
C ASN A 213 -18.46 -12.94 -5.23
N ASN A 214 -18.39 -14.16 -5.80
CA ASN A 214 -18.29 -14.48 -7.22
C ASN A 214 -17.00 -14.05 -7.93
N TRP A 215 -16.02 -13.49 -7.23
CA TRP A 215 -14.72 -13.18 -7.85
C TRP A 215 -13.88 -14.46 -8.00
N PRO A 216 -13.08 -14.65 -9.07
CA PRO A 216 -12.81 -13.71 -10.17
C PRO A 216 -13.86 -13.80 -11.28
N HIS A 217 -13.90 -12.79 -12.17
CA HIS A 217 -14.75 -12.85 -13.37
C HIS A 217 -14.38 -14.06 -14.25
N GLU A 218 -15.31 -15.01 -14.34
CA GLU A 218 -15.18 -16.26 -15.08
C GLU A 218 -16.54 -16.65 -15.69
N PRO A 219 -16.78 -16.34 -16.98
CA PRO A 219 -18.04 -16.62 -17.65
C PRO A 219 -18.40 -18.12 -17.74
N LEU A 220 -17.42 -19.04 -17.72
CA LEU A 220 -17.69 -20.47 -17.84
C LEU A 220 -18.60 -20.99 -16.72
N ILE A 221 -18.50 -20.42 -15.52
CA ILE A 221 -19.30 -20.78 -14.33
C ILE A 221 -20.18 -19.63 -13.83
N ASP A 222 -20.50 -18.65 -14.68
CA ASP A 222 -21.30 -17.48 -14.31
C ASP A 222 -20.79 -16.71 -13.08
N ASN A 223 -19.47 -16.67 -12.88
CA ASN A 223 -18.89 -15.78 -11.88
C ASN A 223 -19.01 -14.34 -12.36
N ARG A 224 -20.10 -13.68 -11.93
CA ARG A 224 -20.46 -12.30 -12.26
C ARG A 224 -20.83 -11.51 -11.00
N PRO A 225 -20.74 -10.16 -11.04
CA PRO A 225 -21.15 -9.33 -9.92
C PRO A 225 -22.58 -9.65 -9.45
N SER A 226 -22.77 -9.78 -8.14
CA SER A 226 -24.08 -10.00 -7.54
C SER A 226 -24.94 -8.72 -7.60
N GLY A 227 -26.25 -8.86 -7.39
CA GLY A 227 -27.16 -7.70 -7.32
C GLY A 227 -26.74 -6.71 -6.23
N GLU A 228 -26.35 -7.22 -5.05
CA GLU A 228 -25.87 -6.40 -3.93
C GLU A 228 -24.57 -5.66 -4.25
N ASN A 229 -23.63 -6.28 -4.99
CA ASN A 229 -22.41 -5.62 -5.44
C ASN A 229 -22.72 -4.34 -6.25
N VAL A 230 -23.68 -4.44 -7.18
CA VAL A 230 -24.12 -3.29 -8.00
C VAL A 230 -24.82 -2.23 -7.15
N VAL A 231 -25.72 -2.63 -6.24
CA VAL A 231 -26.46 -1.72 -5.36
C VAL A 231 -25.52 -0.92 -4.46
N TRP A 232 -24.59 -1.58 -3.76
CA TRP A 232 -23.64 -0.90 -2.87
C TRP A 232 -22.65 -0.02 -3.61
N SER A 233 -22.31 -0.37 -4.85
CA SER A 233 -21.54 0.51 -5.73
C SER A 233 -22.28 1.81 -6.02
N LEU A 234 -23.56 1.74 -6.41
CA LEU A 234 -24.36 2.95 -6.66
C LEU A 234 -24.56 3.79 -5.39
N ILE A 235 -24.83 3.15 -4.25
CA ILE A 235 -24.96 3.84 -2.95
C ILE A 235 -23.66 4.57 -2.61
N SER A 236 -22.50 3.92 -2.79
CA SER A 236 -21.20 4.54 -2.49
C SER A 236 -20.97 5.83 -3.30
N VAL A 237 -21.32 5.85 -4.59
CA VAL A 237 -21.21 7.02 -5.46
C VAL A 237 -22.16 8.14 -5.01
N VAL A 238 -23.41 7.79 -4.68
CA VAL A 238 -24.38 8.77 -4.16
C VAL A 238 -23.88 9.40 -2.86
N LEU A 239 -23.36 8.59 -1.93
CA LEU A 239 -22.81 9.05 -0.66
C LEU A 239 -21.56 9.91 -0.84
N LEU A 240 -20.69 9.60 -1.81
CA LEU A 240 -19.57 10.46 -2.15
C LEU A 240 -20.05 11.84 -2.59
N ILE A 241 -20.96 11.91 -3.57
CA ILE A 241 -21.45 13.18 -4.13
C ILE A 241 -22.18 13.99 -3.04
N ALA A 242 -23.06 13.35 -2.28
CA ALA A 242 -23.77 13.97 -1.17
C ALA A 242 -22.81 14.42 -0.05
N GLY A 243 -21.78 13.62 0.24
CA GLY A 243 -20.76 13.91 1.23
C GLY A 243 -19.91 15.12 0.85
N VAL A 244 -19.43 15.19 -0.40
CA VAL A 244 -18.69 16.34 -0.92
C VAL A 244 -19.55 17.60 -0.90
N GLY A 245 -20.78 17.53 -1.45
CA GLY A 245 -21.69 18.66 -1.46
C GLY A 245 -22.06 19.13 -0.04
N GLY A 246 -22.31 18.19 0.86
CA GLY A 246 -22.61 18.46 2.26
C GLY A 246 -21.44 19.07 3.03
N LEU A 247 -20.21 18.58 2.80
CA LEU A 247 -19.01 19.13 3.41
C LEU A 247 -18.74 20.56 2.92
N VAL A 248 -18.83 20.81 1.61
CA VAL A 248 -18.67 22.15 1.03
C VAL A 248 -19.73 23.11 1.56
N TRP A 249 -20.99 22.67 1.63
CA TRP A 249 -22.07 23.47 2.20
C TRP A 249 -21.83 23.79 3.68
N ALA A 250 -21.55 22.77 4.50
CA ALA A 250 -21.26 22.96 5.91
C ALA A 250 -20.06 23.88 6.13
N TRP A 251 -18.99 23.70 5.36
CA TRP A 251 -17.80 24.54 5.42
C TRP A 251 -18.10 25.99 5.06
N ALA A 252 -18.84 26.25 3.97
CA ALA A 252 -19.17 27.60 3.53
C ALA A 252 -20.05 28.37 4.54
N PHE A 253 -21.00 27.70 5.20
CA PHE A 253 -21.94 28.35 6.12
C PHE A 253 -21.50 28.37 7.59
N LEU A 254 -20.72 27.38 8.04
CA LEU A 254 -20.31 27.25 9.45
C LEU A 254 -18.94 27.85 9.73
N ARG A 255 -18.14 28.11 8.68
CA ARG A 255 -16.85 28.76 8.85
C ARG A 255 -17.03 30.21 9.29
N LYS A 256 -16.33 30.56 10.37
CA LYS A 256 -16.14 31.95 10.79
C LYS A 256 -14.75 32.37 10.34
N GLU A 257 -14.64 33.55 9.74
CA GLU A 257 -13.34 34.17 9.48
C GLU A 257 -12.74 34.58 10.83
N ASP A 258 -11.78 33.79 11.32
CA ASP A 258 -10.96 34.18 12.46
C ASP A 258 -9.88 35.17 11.97
N GLU A 259 -9.62 36.22 12.75
CA GLU A 259 -8.52 37.14 12.45
C GLU A 259 -7.19 36.38 12.37
N GLU A 260 -6.50 36.59 11.26
CA GLU A 260 -5.20 35.99 10.99
C GLU A 260 -4.13 36.60 11.93
N PRO A 261 -3.32 35.78 12.64
CA PRO A 261 -2.31 36.31 13.53
C PRO A 261 -1.23 37.05 12.72
N GLN A 262 -0.73 38.17 13.25
CA GLN A 262 0.44 38.82 12.66
C GLN A 262 1.65 37.89 12.74
N ALA A 263 2.26 37.61 11.59
CA ALA A 263 3.43 36.74 11.53
C ALA A 263 4.62 37.40 12.27
N PRO A 264 5.41 36.63 13.02
CA PRO A 264 6.56 37.18 13.73
C PRO A 264 7.63 37.67 12.74
N LEU A 265 8.37 38.71 13.13
CA LEU A 265 9.43 39.31 12.29
C LEU A 265 10.64 38.38 12.08
N LYS A 266 10.85 37.41 12.98
CA LYS A 266 11.92 36.40 12.93
C LYS A 266 11.32 35.00 13.07
N ASP A 267 12.03 34.00 12.56
CA ASP A 267 11.64 32.60 12.66
C ASP A 267 11.73 32.11 14.13
N PRO A 268 10.59 31.83 14.79
CA PRO A 268 10.58 31.42 16.20
C PRO A 268 11.30 30.10 16.47
N LEU A 269 11.35 29.19 15.49
CA LEU A 269 12.01 27.90 15.63
C LEU A 269 13.54 28.02 15.57
N SER A 270 14.04 29.09 14.95
CA SER A 270 15.48 29.39 14.91
C SER A 270 16.01 30.03 16.20
N GLU A 271 15.14 30.59 17.03
CA GLU A 271 15.49 31.20 18.32
C GLU A 271 15.75 30.16 19.41
N ALA A 272 15.14 28.98 19.31
CA ALA A 272 15.43 27.84 20.17
C ALA A 272 16.78 27.22 19.79
N GLY A 273 17.72 27.17 20.74
CA GLY A 273 19.03 26.55 20.50
C GLY A 273 18.92 25.07 20.12
N LEU A 274 19.68 24.64 19.10
CA LEU A 274 19.71 23.24 18.65
C LEU A 274 20.22 22.29 19.73
N THR A 275 19.39 21.32 20.11
CA THR A 275 19.76 20.32 21.11
C THR A 275 20.67 19.22 20.53
N PRO A 276 21.42 18.49 21.38
CA PRO A 276 22.21 17.35 20.94
C PRO A 276 21.40 16.26 20.22
N SER A 277 20.16 15.98 20.64
CA SER A 277 19.32 14.99 19.95
C SER A 277 18.85 15.46 18.58
N GLN A 278 18.54 16.75 18.40
CA GLN A 278 18.18 17.30 17.09
C GLN A 278 19.37 17.26 16.11
N LYS A 279 20.57 17.61 16.57
CA LYS A 279 21.80 17.50 15.74
C LYS A 279 22.07 16.07 15.29
N ALA A 280 21.72 15.08 16.11
CA ALA A 280 21.87 13.67 15.76
C ALA A 280 20.94 13.22 14.62
N LEU A 281 19.94 14.01 14.21
CA LEU A 281 19.02 13.64 13.13
C LEU A 281 19.64 13.73 11.73
N GLY A 282 20.83 14.35 11.58
CA GLY A 282 21.53 14.38 10.28
C GLY A 282 21.72 12.98 9.67
N LYS A 283 22.02 11.96 10.48
CA LYS A 283 22.13 10.57 10.01
C LYS A 283 20.79 9.94 9.61
N TYR A 284 19.69 10.35 10.25
CA TYR A 284 18.34 9.92 9.84
C TYR A 284 18.01 10.46 8.46
N LEU A 285 18.32 11.73 8.20
CA LEU A 285 18.10 12.33 6.87
C LEU A 285 18.88 11.60 5.79
N LEU A 286 20.15 11.23 6.06
CA LEU A 286 20.96 10.42 5.15
C LEU A 286 20.38 9.03 4.91
N LEU A 287 19.88 8.37 5.97
CA LEU A 287 19.23 7.06 5.84
C LEU A 287 17.94 7.16 5.01
N VAL A 288 17.13 8.20 5.22
CA VAL A 288 15.91 8.45 4.43
C VAL A 288 16.24 8.59 2.95
N VAL A 289 17.15 9.50 2.58
CA VAL A 289 17.45 9.71 1.14
C VAL A 289 18.26 8.57 0.53
N GLY A 290 19.06 7.87 1.33
CA GLY A 290 19.78 6.66 0.91
C GLY A 290 18.82 5.52 0.58
N LEU A 291 17.86 5.23 1.46
CA LEU A 291 16.82 4.23 1.20
C LEU A 291 15.87 4.66 0.09
N PHE A 292 15.53 5.95 0.00
CA PHE A 292 14.72 6.47 -1.11
C PHE A 292 15.42 6.25 -2.46
N THR A 293 16.70 6.60 -2.58
CA THR A 293 17.46 6.37 -3.84
C THR A 293 17.56 4.88 -4.15
N PHE A 294 17.88 4.05 -3.14
CA PHE A 294 17.92 2.60 -3.30
C PHE A 294 16.58 2.05 -3.79
N GLN A 295 15.48 2.48 -3.18
CA GLN A 295 14.12 2.08 -3.53
C GLN A 295 13.74 2.44 -4.96
N VAL A 296 14.10 3.65 -5.41
CA VAL A 296 13.83 4.12 -6.77
C VAL A 296 14.62 3.30 -7.79
N MET A 297 15.89 2.99 -7.52
CA MET A 297 16.70 2.13 -8.38
C MET A 297 16.14 0.70 -8.46
N LEU A 298 15.69 0.13 -7.34
CA LEU A 298 15.00 -1.16 -7.31
C LEU A 298 13.68 -1.12 -8.07
N GLY A 299 12.97 0.02 -8.08
CA GLY A 299 11.76 0.22 -8.88
C GLY A 299 12.06 0.14 -10.38
N GLY A 300 13.12 0.82 -10.83
CA GLY A 300 13.62 0.72 -12.20
C GLY A 300 14.07 -0.71 -12.56
N PHE A 301 14.79 -1.39 -11.66
CA PHE A 301 15.20 -2.79 -11.85
C PHE A 301 13.98 -3.70 -12.00
N THR A 302 13.02 -3.62 -11.07
CA THR A 302 11.80 -4.45 -11.09
C THR A 302 10.96 -4.19 -12.34
N ALA A 303 10.88 -2.93 -12.79
CA ALA A 303 10.19 -2.57 -14.02
C ALA A 303 10.90 -3.16 -15.25
N HIS A 304 12.23 -3.23 -15.25
CA HIS A 304 13.01 -3.82 -16.35
C HIS A 304 12.68 -5.30 -16.58
N TYR A 305 12.49 -6.08 -15.51
CA TYR A 305 12.03 -7.47 -15.61
C TYR A 305 10.65 -7.63 -16.24
N THR A 306 9.79 -6.61 -16.17
CA THR A 306 8.50 -6.67 -16.88
C THR A 306 8.66 -6.64 -18.39
N VAL A 307 9.84 -6.29 -18.88
CA VAL A 307 10.13 -6.09 -20.29
C VAL A 307 11.09 -7.15 -20.84
N GLU A 308 12.17 -7.44 -20.12
CA GLU A 308 13.19 -8.42 -20.53
C GLU A 308 13.11 -9.76 -19.76
N GLY A 309 12.11 -9.94 -18.89
CA GLY A 309 11.85 -11.20 -18.19
C GLY A 309 12.85 -11.49 -17.07
N GLN A 310 13.87 -12.31 -17.35
CA GLN A 310 14.88 -12.77 -16.38
C GLN A 310 16.21 -11.99 -16.46
N GLY A 311 16.43 -11.26 -17.56
CA GLY A 311 17.67 -10.56 -17.84
C GLY A 311 17.66 -9.07 -17.45
N PHE A 312 18.87 -8.49 -17.45
CA PHE A 312 19.10 -7.05 -17.41
C PHE A 312 20.13 -6.65 -18.47
N TYR A 313 19.65 -6.20 -19.64
CA TYR A 313 20.45 -5.88 -20.82
C TYR A 313 21.35 -7.04 -21.28
N GLY A 314 20.81 -8.26 -21.29
CA GLY A 314 21.50 -9.49 -21.69
C GLY A 314 22.32 -10.17 -20.60
N ILE A 315 22.33 -9.64 -19.38
CA ILE A 315 22.94 -10.30 -18.21
C ILE A 315 21.83 -11.05 -17.46
N GLU A 316 22.00 -12.36 -17.26
CA GLU A 316 21.07 -13.17 -16.47
C GLU A 316 21.24 -12.81 -14.98
N THR A 317 20.27 -12.06 -14.44
CA THR A 317 20.33 -11.55 -13.05
C THR A 317 19.33 -12.22 -12.13
N SER A 318 18.35 -12.96 -12.67
CA SER A 318 17.26 -13.56 -11.91
C SER A 318 17.73 -14.70 -11.00
N GLU A 319 18.88 -15.32 -11.30
CA GLU A 319 19.48 -16.36 -10.45
C GLU A 319 19.77 -15.88 -9.01
N TRP A 320 20.19 -14.62 -8.86
CA TRP A 320 20.52 -14.03 -7.56
C TRP A 320 19.47 -13.02 -7.10
N PHE A 321 18.95 -12.24 -8.04
CA PHE A 321 18.11 -11.08 -7.78
C PHE A 321 16.78 -11.18 -8.54
N PRO A 322 15.98 -12.24 -8.34
CA PRO A 322 14.74 -12.43 -9.08
C PRO A 322 13.74 -11.29 -8.89
N TYR A 323 12.77 -11.19 -9.80
CA TYR A 323 11.69 -10.20 -9.74
C TYR A 323 11.03 -10.10 -8.36
N SER A 324 10.67 -11.24 -7.77
CA SER A 324 10.03 -11.28 -6.44
C SER A 324 10.91 -10.64 -5.36
N LEU A 325 12.24 -10.85 -5.39
CA LEU A 325 13.16 -10.22 -4.44
C LEU A 325 13.30 -8.71 -4.68
N MET A 326 13.45 -8.28 -5.94
CA MET A 326 13.57 -6.85 -6.28
C MET A 326 12.29 -6.09 -5.92
N ARG A 327 11.10 -6.66 -6.22
CA ARG A 327 9.81 -6.10 -5.82
C ARG A 327 9.68 -6.05 -4.29
N THR A 328 10.08 -7.11 -3.59
CA THR A 328 10.11 -7.15 -2.11
C THR A 328 10.90 -5.98 -1.55
N TRP A 329 12.15 -5.81 -1.99
CA TRP A 329 13.01 -4.74 -1.51
C TRP A 329 12.49 -3.37 -1.90
N HIS A 330 11.91 -3.20 -3.10
CA HIS A 330 11.30 -1.96 -3.55
C HIS A 330 10.15 -1.53 -2.61
N ILE A 331 9.22 -2.44 -2.28
CA ILE A 331 8.07 -2.15 -1.41
C ILE A 331 8.53 -1.95 0.04
N GLN A 332 9.37 -2.84 0.57
CA GLN A 332 9.84 -2.73 1.96
C GLN A 332 10.65 -1.44 2.18
N SER A 333 11.58 -1.12 1.28
CA SER A 333 12.38 0.11 1.40
C SER A 333 11.50 1.36 1.33
N ALA A 334 10.44 1.36 0.50
CA ALA A 334 9.46 2.44 0.46
C ALA A 334 8.85 2.68 1.84
N MET A 335 8.40 1.61 2.49
CA MET A 335 7.83 1.72 3.83
C MET A 335 8.85 2.15 4.88
N PHE A 336 10.10 1.66 4.79
CA PHE A 336 11.14 2.03 5.73
C PHE A 336 11.52 3.51 5.63
N TRP A 337 11.74 4.06 4.44
CA TRP A 337 12.21 5.44 4.31
C TRP A 337 11.12 6.46 4.65
N ILE A 338 9.87 6.21 4.25
CA ILE A 338 8.72 7.06 4.58
C ILE A 338 8.52 7.09 6.10
N ALA A 339 8.43 5.92 6.73
CA ALA A 339 8.28 5.83 8.19
C ALA A 339 9.47 6.49 8.91
N THR A 340 10.70 6.27 8.44
CA THR A 340 11.90 6.89 9.03
C THR A 340 11.86 8.42 8.92
N GLY A 341 11.31 8.98 7.83
CA GLY A 341 11.06 10.41 7.67
C GLY A 341 10.11 10.96 8.75
N PHE A 342 9.01 10.27 9.01
CA PHE A 342 8.05 10.65 10.06
C PHE A 342 8.62 10.48 11.47
N LEU A 343 9.37 9.40 11.71
CA LEU A 343 10.08 9.20 12.98
C LEU A 343 11.07 10.34 13.23
N ALA A 344 11.83 10.75 12.21
CA ALA A 344 12.76 11.87 12.29
C ALA A 344 12.03 13.20 12.56
N ALA A 345 10.89 13.45 11.91
CA ALA A 345 10.06 14.62 12.16
C ALA A 345 9.55 14.66 13.61
N GLY A 346 9.05 13.54 14.12
CA GLY A 346 8.66 13.44 15.53
C GLY A 346 9.81 13.73 16.48
N LEU A 347 10.96 13.08 16.28
CA LEU A 347 12.15 13.26 17.13
C LEU A 347 12.70 14.69 17.07
N PHE A 348 12.51 15.40 15.96
CA PHE A 348 12.85 16.81 15.83
C PHE A 348 11.92 17.71 16.67
N LEU A 349 10.61 17.40 16.68
CA LEU A 349 9.60 18.14 17.43
C LEU A 349 9.65 17.87 18.94
N ALA A 350 10.05 16.69 19.38
CA ALA A 350 10.00 16.31 20.80
C ALA A 350 10.76 17.28 21.74
N PRO A 351 11.99 17.74 21.44
CA PRO A 351 12.66 18.75 22.26
C PRO A 351 12.03 20.14 22.16
N ILE A 352 11.49 20.53 21.00
CA ILE A 352 10.79 21.81 20.80
C ILE A 352 9.56 21.86 21.70
N ILE A 353 8.78 20.78 21.74
CA ILE A 353 7.62 20.63 22.62
C ILE A 353 8.05 20.73 24.10
N ASN A 354 9.20 20.16 24.46
CA ASN A 354 9.79 20.23 25.79
C ASN A 354 10.51 21.56 26.10
N GLY A 355 10.10 22.67 25.47
CA GLY A 355 10.67 23.99 25.73
C GLY A 355 12.12 24.16 25.27
N GLY A 356 12.52 23.45 24.21
CA GLY A 356 13.87 23.51 23.63
C GLY A 356 14.92 22.73 24.41
N LYS A 357 14.52 21.69 25.17
CA LYS A 357 15.42 20.91 26.02
C LYS A 357 15.29 19.41 25.78
N ASP A 358 16.43 18.73 25.76
CA ASP A 358 16.46 17.27 25.71
C ASP A 358 16.11 16.67 27.07
N PRO A 359 15.19 15.68 27.11
CA PRO A 359 15.13 14.75 28.24
C PRO A 359 16.48 14.05 28.48
N LYS A 360 16.72 13.55 29.70
CA LYS A 360 17.96 12.83 30.02
C LYS A 360 18.21 11.67 29.05
N PHE A 361 19.42 11.52 28.52
CA PHE A 361 19.76 10.45 27.56
C PHE A 361 18.96 10.46 26.25
N GLN A 362 18.31 11.57 25.86
CA GLN A 362 17.52 11.61 24.61
C GLN A 362 18.39 11.32 23.38
N LYS A 363 19.57 11.96 23.26
CA LYS A 363 20.50 11.69 22.15
C LYS A 363 20.92 10.21 22.09
N LEU A 364 21.23 9.60 23.24
CA LEU A 364 21.58 8.18 23.28
C LEU A 364 20.44 7.30 22.78
N GLY A 365 19.20 7.60 23.18
CA GLY A 365 18.02 6.90 22.67
C GLY A 365 17.85 7.07 21.15
N VAL A 366 18.02 8.29 20.63
CA VAL A 366 18.03 8.55 19.19
C VAL A 366 19.14 7.77 18.49
N ASP A 367 20.31 7.62 19.11
CA ASP A 367 21.42 6.86 18.54
C ASP A 367 21.16 5.35 18.50
N VAL A 368 20.59 4.79 19.58
CA VAL A 368 20.20 3.38 19.66
C VAL A 368 19.10 3.06 18.66
N LEU A 369 18.06 3.90 18.58
CA LEU A 369 16.96 3.72 17.64
C LEU A 369 17.47 3.70 16.19
N PHE A 370 18.38 4.60 15.84
CA PHE A 370 18.98 4.64 14.50
C PHE A 370 19.63 3.31 14.12
N TRP A 371 20.50 2.78 14.99
CA TRP A 371 21.20 1.52 14.70
C TRP A 371 20.27 0.31 14.72
N ALA A 372 19.23 0.32 15.56
CA ALA A 372 18.18 -0.69 15.54
C ALA A 372 17.45 -0.70 14.19
N LEU A 373 17.10 0.47 13.64
CA LEU A 373 16.48 0.57 12.32
C LEU A 373 17.40 0.03 11.22
N VAL A 374 18.69 0.40 11.23
CA VAL A 374 19.68 -0.11 10.26
C VAL A 374 19.81 -1.63 10.34
N ALA A 375 19.85 -2.20 11.55
CA ALA A 375 19.93 -3.64 11.76
C ALA A 375 18.66 -4.36 11.25
N VAL A 376 17.48 -3.80 11.49
CA VAL A 376 16.21 -4.36 11.00
C VAL A 376 16.15 -4.34 9.47
N VAL A 377 16.52 -3.23 8.83
CA VAL A 377 16.52 -3.11 7.36
C VAL A 377 17.51 -4.08 6.72
N ALA A 378 18.76 -4.12 7.20
CA ALA A 378 19.77 -5.02 6.66
C ALA A 378 19.40 -6.49 6.91
N GLY A 379 18.93 -6.81 8.12
CA GLY A 379 18.50 -8.14 8.51
C GLY A 379 17.32 -8.64 7.67
N SER A 380 16.30 -7.81 7.45
CA SER A 380 15.15 -8.17 6.61
C SER A 380 15.57 -8.41 5.17
N PHE A 381 16.43 -7.57 4.59
CA PHE A 381 16.87 -7.76 3.20
C PHE A 381 17.69 -9.03 3.01
N ILE A 382 18.61 -9.32 3.93
CA ILE A 382 19.38 -10.58 3.94
C ILE A 382 18.42 -11.77 4.11
N GLY A 383 17.45 -11.68 5.02
CA GLY A 383 16.42 -12.68 5.23
C GLY A 383 15.64 -13.01 3.96
N ASN A 384 15.10 -11.98 3.29
CA ASN A 384 14.36 -12.15 2.04
C ASN A 384 15.22 -12.82 0.95
N PHE A 385 16.47 -12.38 0.80
CA PHE A 385 17.41 -12.95 -0.18
C PHE A 385 17.63 -14.45 0.07
N LEU A 386 17.90 -14.84 1.32
CA LEU A 386 18.15 -16.24 1.67
C LEU A 386 16.90 -17.12 1.52
N ALA A 387 15.71 -16.58 1.82
CA ALA A 387 14.45 -17.30 1.70
C ALA A 387 14.05 -17.52 0.24
N ILE A 388 13.97 -16.44 -0.57
CA ILE A 388 13.56 -16.53 -1.98
C ILE A 388 14.54 -17.37 -2.81
N ASN A 389 15.84 -17.31 -2.48
CA ASN A 389 16.84 -18.16 -3.11
C ASN A 389 16.86 -19.62 -2.60
N GLN A 390 15.95 -20.00 -1.70
CA GLN A 390 15.83 -21.36 -1.15
C GLN A 390 17.12 -21.86 -0.46
N ILE A 391 17.91 -20.92 0.09
CA ILE A 391 19.13 -21.20 0.86
C ILE A 391 18.79 -21.41 2.33
N MET A 392 17.76 -20.71 2.82
CA MET A 392 17.27 -20.83 4.20
C MET A 392 16.42 -22.10 4.38
N PRO A 393 16.57 -22.84 5.50
CA PRO A 393 15.65 -23.93 5.85
C PRO A 393 14.20 -23.43 5.91
N ALA A 394 13.27 -24.22 5.36
CA ALA A 394 11.86 -23.83 5.22
C ALA A 394 11.22 -23.42 6.56
N ASN A 395 11.50 -24.14 7.64
CA ASN A 395 10.97 -23.88 8.98
C ASN A 395 11.46 -22.56 9.62
N LEU A 396 12.48 -21.91 9.04
CA LEU A 396 12.96 -20.60 9.49
C LEU A 396 12.48 -19.46 8.59
N SER A 397 11.90 -19.77 7.43
CA SER A 397 11.53 -18.77 6.41
C SER A 397 10.56 -17.73 6.96
N PHE A 398 9.47 -18.14 7.62
CA PHE A 398 8.52 -17.20 8.20
C PHE A 398 9.13 -16.30 9.28
N MET A 399 10.06 -16.85 10.09
CA MET A 399 10.64 -16.14 11.22
C MET A 399 11.76 -15.18 10.83
N LEU A 400 12.67 -15.58 9.95
CA LEU A 400 13.90 -14.83 9.62
C LEU A 400 13.97 -14.41 8.15
N GLY A 401 13.20 -15.06 7.29
CA GLY A 401 13.23 -14.92 5.86
C GLY A 401 12.14 -14.00 5.34
N HIS A 402 11.20 -14.58 4.60
CA HIS A 402 10.13 -13.91 3.89
C HIS A 402 8.75 -14.42 4.35
N GLN A 403 7.83 -13.52 4.74
CA GLN A 403 6.47 -13.89 5.15
C GLN A 403 5.52 -14.19 3.98
N GLY A 404 5.83 -13.73 2.77
CA GLY A 404 5.03 -14.02 1.56
C GLY A 404 3.87 -13.06 1.29
N TYR A 405 3.56 -12.14 2.21
CA TYR A 405 2.48 -11.18 2.05
C TYR A 405 3.03 -9.77 1.86
N GLU A 406 2.59 -9.10 0.80
CA GLU A 406 3.12 -7.79 0.44
C GLU A 406 2.86 -6.74 1.53
N TYR A 407 3.82 -5.80 1.66
CA TYR A 407 3.93 -4.77 2.71
C TYR A 407 4.36 -5.29 4.09
N VAL A 408 4.25 -6.60 4.33
CA VAL A 408 4.66 -7.28 5.56
C VAL A 408 5.66 -8.41 5.29
N ASP A 409 6.39 -8.30 4.18
CA ASP A 409 7.25 -9.35 3.64
C ASP A 409 8.39 -9.77 4.57
N LEU A 410 8.81 -8.91 5.51
CA LEU A 410 9.96 -9.15 6.39
C LEU A 410 9.65 -10.28 7.36
N GLY A 411 10.59 -11.21 7.58
CA GLY A 411 10.42 -12.27 8.58
C GLY A 411 9.95 -11.76 9.95
N ARG A 412 9.17 -12.60 10.66
CA ARG A 412 8.48 -12.24 11.91
C ARG A 412 9.42 -11.69 12.99
N LEU A 413 10.67 -12.16 13.09
CA LEU A 413 11.66 -11.60 14.02
C LEU A 413 12.00 -10.14 13.68
N TRP A 414 12.19 -9.83 12.40
CA TRP A 414 12.46 -8.48 11.93
C TRP A 414 11.24 -7.57 12.12
N GLN A 415 10.03 -8.10 11.94
CA GLN A 415 8.78 -7.40 12.27
C GLN A 415 8.68 -7.07 13.77
N ILE A 416 9.05 -8.02 14.65
CA ILE A 416 9.15 -7.77 16.11
C ILE A 416 10.20 -6.69 16.39
N GLY A 417 11.39 -6.77 15.78
CA GLY A 417 12.43 -5.75 15.90
C GLY A 417 11.95 -4.35 15.47
N LYS A 418 11.24 -4.26 14.34
CA LYS A 418 10.60 -3.04 13.85
C LYS A 418 9.59 -2.49 14.85
N PHE A 419 8.70 -3.34 15.37
CA PHE A 419 7.70 -2.94 16.36
C PHE A 419 8.35 -2.43 17.65
N LEU A 420 9.34 -3.15 18.19
CA LEU A 420 10.08 -2.71 19.36
C LEU A 420 10.80 -1.38 19.12
N GLY A 421 11.35 -1.16 17.92
CA GLY A 421 11.91 0.13 17.50
C GLY A 421 10.87 1.25 17.48
N ILE A 422 9.67 0.99 16.95
CA ILE A 422 8.55 1.95 16.93
C ILE A 422 8.05 2.26 18.35
N VAL A 423 7.90 1.26 19.21
CA VAL A 423 7.54 1.45 20.63
C VAL A 423 8.64 2.23 21.36
N PHE A 424 9.91 1.96 21.07
CA PHE A 424 11.02 2.72 21.62
C PHE A 424 11.00 4.18 21.15
N TRP A 425 10.70 4.44 19.87
CA TRP A 425 10.44 5.78 19.36
C TRP A 425 9.28 6.46 20.10
N LEU A 426 8.16 5.76 20.32
CA LEU A 426 7.02 6.27 21.10
C LEU A 426 7.46 6.71 22.50
N VAL A 427 8.30 5.91 23.17
CA VAL A 427 8.87 6.29 24.48
C VAL A 427 9.69 7.58 24.36
N LEU A 428 10.54 7.72 23.34
CA LEU A 428 11.33 8.94 23.13
C LEU A 428 10.44 10.18 22.87
N MET A 429 9.34 10.01 22.14
CA MET A 429 8.35 11.05 21.89
C MET A 429 7.62 11.47 23.17
N LEU A 430 7.03 10.50 23.88
CA LEU A 430 6.28 10.77 25.11
C LEU A 430 7.16 11.42 26.18
N ARG A 431 8.46 11.09 26.25
CA ARG A 431 9.39 11.74 27.17
C ARG A 431 9.61 13.22 26.88
N GLY A 432 9.49 13.66 25.62
CA GLY A 432 9.49 15.08 25.24
C GLY A 432 8.12 15.75 25.40
N ILE A 433 7.04 15.01 25.16
CA ILE A 433 5.67 15.56 25.14
C ILE A 433 5.05 15.67 26.55
N VAL A 434 5.19 14.64 27.38
CA VAL A 434 4.51 14.54 28.70
C VAL A 434 4.85 15.72 29.64
N PRO A 435 6.11 16.22 29.73
CA PRO A 435 6.40 17.40 30.54
C PRO A 435 5.58 18.63 30.11
N ALA A 436 5.43 18.85 28.79
CA ALA A 436 4.62 19.93 28.25
C ALA A 436 3.12 19.72 28.51
N LEU A 437 2.64 18.46 28.42
CA LEU A 437 1.27 18.11 28.80
C LEU A 437 0.97 18.33 30.30
N ARG A 438 1.97 18.40 31.18
CA ARG A 438 1.77 18.68 32.62
C ARG A 438 1.66 20.16 32.94
N GLN A 439 2.21 21.04 32.10
CA GLN A 439 2.16 22.50 32.30
C GLN A 439 0.72 23.04 32.27
N PRO A 440 0.35 24.11 32.97
CA PRO A 440 -0.99 24.70 32.85
C PRO A 440 -1.21 25.35 31.47
N GLY A 441 -2.46 25.38 30.97
CA GLY A 441 -2.81 26.06 29.70
C GLY A 441 -3.64 25.21 28.72
N ASP A 442 -3.82 25.73 27.51
CA ASP A 442 -4.49 25.02 26.41
C ASP A 442 -3.60 23.93 25.81
N LYS A 443 -4.04 22.68 25.90
CA LYS A 443 -3.32 21.47 25.46
C LYS A 443 -4.03 20.72 24.34
N ASN A 444 -5.11 21.25 23.77
CA ASN A 444 -5.96 20.45 22.88
C ASN A 444 -5.19 19.96 21.64
N LEU A 445 -4.45 20.83 20.94
CA LEU A 445 -3.62 20.41 19.80
C LEU A 445 -2.53 19.42 20.20
N LEU A 446 -1.87 19.65 21.35
CA LEU A 446 -0.83 18.75 21.85
C LEU A 446 -1.39 17.38 22.24
N ALA A 447 -2.59 17.34 22.83
CA ALA A 447 -3.28 16.10 23.18
C ALA A 447 -3.66 15.29 21.93
N LEU A 448 -4.11 15.96 20.87
CA LEU A 448 -4.40 15.31 19.58
C LEU A 448 -3.12 14.74 18.94
N LEU A 449 -2.03 15.53 18.90
CA LEU A 449 -0.72 15.04 18.44
C LEU A 449 -0.24 13.85 19.29
N THR A 450 -0.43 13.89 20.61
CA THR A 450 -0.08 12.78 21.50
C THR A 450 -0.86 11.52 21.18
N ALA A 451 -2.18 11.64 20.99
CA ALA A 451 -3.04 10.51 20.63
C ALA A 451 -2.63 9.89 19.29
N SER A 452 -2.31 10.72 18.29
CA SER A 452 -1.82 10.26 16.99
C SER A 452 -0.45 9.56 17.08
N VAL A 453 0.49 10.13 17.84
CA VAL A 453 1.81 9.50 18.10
C VAL A 453 1.65 8.15 18.79
N VAL A 454 0.73 8.03 19.76
CA VAL A 454 0.42 6.76 20.43
C VAL A 454 -0.21 5.76 19.45
N ALA A 455 -1.13 6.21 18.59
CA ALA A 455 -1.76 5.35 17.59
C ALA A 455 -0.73 4.78 16.61
N ILE A 456 0.14 5.61 16.03
CA ILE A 456 1.27 5.15 15.19
C ILE A 456 2.16 4.17 15.94
N GLY A 457 2.46 4.46 17.21
CA GLY A 457 3.35 3.64 18.02
C GLY A 457 2.82 2.24 18.33
N LEU A 458 1.50 2.09 18.50
CA LEU A 458 0.89 0.86 19.02
C LEU A 458 0.17 0.02 17.96
N PHE A 459 -0.47 0.63 16.96
CA PHE A 459 -1.33 -0.11 16.02
C PHE A 459 -0.56 -1.01 15.06
N TYR A 460 0.76 -0.80 14.88
CA TYR A 460 1.60 -1.77 14.17
C TYR A 460 1.57 -3.16 14.83
N GLY A 461 1.22 -3.25 16.11
CA GLY A 461 1.02 -4.50 16.83
C GLY A 461 -0.12 -5.38 16.27
N ALA A 462 -1.06 -4.81 15.51
CA ALA A 462 -2.11 -5.59 14.85
C ALA A 462 -1.55 -6.61 13.84
N GLY A 463 -0.37 -6.36 13.28
CA GLY A 463 0.31 -7.28 12.38
C GLY A 463 0.80 -8.59 13.02
N PHE A 464 0.59 -8.79 14.33
CA PHE A 464 0.95 -10.03 15.02
C PHE A 464 -0.21 -11.02 15.19
N PHE A 465 -1.45 -10.64 14.87
CA PHE A 465 -2.63 -11.48 15.09
C PHE A 465 -2.84 -12.58 14.04
N TYR A 466 -1.83 -12.83 13.20
CA TYR A 466 -1.73 -14.01 12.34
C TYR A 466 -0.34 -14.68 12.47
N GLY A 467 -0.30 -15.99 12.32
CA GLY A 467 0.92 -16.82 12.26
C GLY A 467 1.23 -17.33 10.85
N GLU A 468 2.13 -18.30 10.72
CA GLU A 468 2.58 -18.84 9.43
C GLU A 468 1.49 -19.58 8.65
N ARG A 469 0.71 -20.41 9.35
CA ARG A 469 -0.34 -21.28 8.80
C ARG A 469 -1.76 -20.82 9.15
N THR A 470 -1.95 -19.51 9.37
CA THR A 470 -3.30 -18.96 9.59
C THR A 470 -4.08 -18.94 8.27
N HIS A 471 -5.40 -19.08 8.35
CA HIS A 471 -6.29 -18.92 7.21
C HIS A 471 -6.04 -17.58 6.50
N ILE A 472 -5.95 -17.60 5.16
CA ILE A 472 -5.55 -16.41 4.39
C ILE A 472 -6.52 -15.23 4.53
N SER A 473 -7.85 -15.42 4.57
CA SER A 473 -8.80 -14.32 4.84
C SER A 473 -8.55 -13.60 6.18
N ILE A 474 -8.08 -14.33 7.20
CA ILE A 474 -7.76 -13.76 8.52
C ILE A 474 -6.43 -13.00 8.43
N MET A 475 -5.45 -13.54 7.72
CA MET A 475 -4.20 -12.83 7.44
C MET A 475 -4.46 -11.55 6.67
N GLU A 476 -5.32 -11.58 5.65
CA GLU A 476 -5.73 -10.42 4.86
C GLU A 476 -6.38 -9.35 5.74
N TYR A 477 -7.34 -9.74 6.58
CA TYR A 477 -7.95 -8.82 7.56
C TYR A 477 -6.89 -8.09 8.38
N TRP A 478 -6.01 -8.82 9.08
CA TRP A 478 -4.99 -8.18 9.94
C TRP A 478 -3.87 -7.48 9.17
N ARG A 479 -3.57 -7.90 7.94
CA ARG A 479 -2.62 -7.22 7.06
C ARG A 479 -3.11 -5.81 6.74
N TRP A 480 -4.38 -5.68 6.37
CA TRP A 480 -4.96 -4.37 6.03
C TRP A 480 -5.12 -3.44 7.24
N TRP A 481 -5.15 -3.95 8.48
CA TRP A 481 -5.01 -3.10 9.67
C TRP A 481 -3.68 -2.35 9.73
N ILE A 482 -2.58 -2.95 9.26
CA ILE A 482 -1.26 -2.32 9.29
C ILE A 482 -0.82 -1.71 7.96
N VAL A 483 -1.60 -1.93 6.89
CA VAL A 483 -1.39 -1.27 5.59
C VAL A 483 -2.35 -0.11 5.45
N HIS A 484 -3.67 -0.35 5.33
CA HIS A 484 -4.65 0.73 5.20
C HIS A 484 -4.76 1.53 6.50
N LEU A 485 -5.18 0.92 7.61
CA LEU A 485 -5.46 1.72 8.81
C LEU A 485 -4.20 2.36 9.43
N TRP A 486 -3.06 1.65 9.47
CA TRP A 486 -1.82 2.20 10.04
C TRP A 486 -1.06 3.15 9.12
N VAL A 487 -0.85 2.80 7.84
CA VAL A 487 -0.11 3.67 6.90
C VAL A 487 -1.02 4.78 6.40
N GLU A 488 -2.22 4.46 5.92
CA GLU A 488 -3.11 5.49 5.36
C GLU A 488 -3.78 6.30 6.47
N GLY A 489 -4.54 5.63 7.35
CA GLY A 489 -5.31 6.32 8.39
C GLY A 489 -4.44 7.10 9.40
N PHE A 490 -3.53 6.42 10.10
CA PHE A 490 -2.79 7.07 11.20
C PHE A 490 -1.65 7.99 10.75
N PHE A 491 -1.00 7.74 9.60
CA PHE A 491 0.01 8.68 9.12
C PHE A 491 -0.62 9.98 8.66
N GLU A 492 -1.80 9.96 8.05
CA GLU A 492 -2.51 11.18 7.67
C GLU A 492 -2.86 12.02 8.91
N VAL A 493 -3.45 11.42 9.96
CA VAL A 493 -3.74 12.14 11.21
C VAL A 493 -2.46 12.70 11.86
N PHE A 494 -1.36 11.94 11.84
CA PHE A 494 -0.09 12.41 12.39
C PHE A 494 0.48 13.57 11.59
N ALA A 495 0.50 13.45 10.27
CA ALA A 495 1.01 14.45 9.36
C ALA A 495 0.26 15.77 9.53
N THR A 496 -1.07 15.73 9.47
CA THR A 496 -1.93 16.91 9.62
C THR A 496 -1.72 17.56 10.98
N THR A 497 -1.68 16.78 12.05
CA THR A 497 -1.52 17.33 13.41
C THR A 497 -0.12 17.85 13.69
N ALA A 498 0.92 17.20 13.16
CA ALA A 498 2.31 17.65 13.26
C ALA A 498 2.51 18.94 12.47
N LEU A 499 1.98 19.03 11.24
CA LEU A 499 2.09 20.22 10.41
C LEU A 499 1.33 21.40 11.01
N ALA A 500 0.11 21.17 11.48
CA ALA A 500 -0.67 22.17 12.23
C ALA A 500 0.08 22.65 13.49
N PHE A 501 0.76 21.74 14.20
CA PHE A 501 1.59 22.09 15.34
C PHE A 501 2.81 22.94 14.96
N ILE A 502 3.48 22.62 13.85
CA ILE A 502 4.61 23.37 13.31
C ILE A 502 4.17 24.79 12.93
N PHE A 503 3.12 24.94 12.12
CA PHE A 503 2.63 26.26 11.69
C PHE A 503 2.09 27.10 12.85
N CYS A 504 1.48 26.46 13.85
CA CYS A 504 1.11 27.15 15.08
C CYS A 504 2.34 27.63 15.87
N SER A 505 3.38 26.80 15.96
CA SER A 505 4.64 27.14 16.65
C SER A 505 5.43 28.24 15.93
N MET A 506 5.31 28.32 14.60
CA MET A 506 5.87 29.39 13.78
C MET A 506 5.08 30.71 13.85
N GLY A 507 3.92 30.74 14.53
CA GLY A 507 3.05 31.92 14.59
C GLY A 507 2.28 32.21 13.30
N LEU A 508 2.23 31.24 12.37
CA LEU A 508 1.56 31.39 11.07
C LEU A 508 0.07 31.09 11.16
N VAL A 509 -0.32 30.16 12.04
CA VAL A 509 -1.73 29.79 12.24
C VAL A 509 -2.08 29.95 13.71
N SER A 510 -3.27 30.50 13.99
CA SER A 510 -3.72 30.64 15.37
C SER A 510 -3.94 29.27 16.01
N ARG A 511 -3.70 29.14 17.32
CA ARG A 511 -3.94 27.88 18.03
C ARG A 511 -5.39 27.42 17.91
N THR A 512 -6.34 28.35 17.81
CA THR A 512 -7.76 28.02 17.65
C THR A 512 -8.01 27.30 16.33
N VAL A 513 -7.58 27.90 15.22
CA VAL A 513 -7.75 27.34 13.87
C VAL A 513 -7.01 26.01 13.74
N ALA A 514 -5.74 25.97 14.15
CA ALA A 514 -4.93 24.75 14.08
C ALA A 514 -5.58 23.59 14.86
N THR A 515 -6.14 23.85 16.05
CA THR A 515 -6.81 22.83 16.86
C THR A 515 -8.13 22.38 16.26
N SER A 516 -9.01 23.31 15.88
CA SER A 516 -10.34 22.95 15.37
C SER A 516 -10.28 22.28 14.00
N ALA A 517 -9.42 22.76 13.11
CA ALA A 517 -9.23 22.17 11.79
C ALA A 517 -8.64 20.75 11.91
N SER A 518 -7.61 20.55 12.72
CA SER A 518 -7.02 19.22 12.92
C SER A 518 -7.98 18.24 13.55
N LEU A 519 -8.80 18.65 14.54
CA LEU A 519 -9.81 17.78 15.15
C LEU A 519 -10.92 17.40 14.16
N ALA A 520 -11.39 18.36 13.35
CA ALA A 520 -12.41 18.11 12.34
C ALA A 520 -11.88 17.19 11.23
N SER A 521 -10.69 17.48 10.72
CA SER A 521 -10.00 16.67 9.71
C SER A 521 -9.75 15.25 10.21
N ALA A 522 -9.19 15.08 11.41
CA ALA A 522 -9.02 13.76 12.03
C ALA A 522 -10.35 13.01 12.19
N SER A 523 -11.45 13.71 12.51
CA SER A 523 -12.77 13.09 12.61
C SER A 523 -13.29 12.59 11.27
N LEU A 524 -13.08 13.36 10.19
CA LEU A 524 -13.50 12.99 8.84
C LEU A 524 -12.69 11.80 8.31
N PHE A 525 -11.37 11.81 8.48
CA PHE A 525 -10.51 10.70 8.07
C PHE A 525 -10.83 9.41 8.84
N MET A 526 -11.04 9.49 10.16
CA MET A 526 -11.36 8.30 10.96
C MET A 526 -12.79 7.78 10.75
N LEU A 527 -13.70 8.60 10.22
CA LEU A 527 -15.03 8.16 9.84
C LEU A 527 -14.97 7.24 8.62
N GLY A 528 -14.23 7.65 7.58
CA GLY A 528 -14.09 6.89 6.34
C GLY A 528 -13.08 5.75 6.45
N GLY A 529 -11.84 6.05 6.87
CA GLY A 529 -10.72 5.10 6.78
C GLY A 529 -10.74 3.94 7.77
N VAL A 530 -11.33 4.08 8.97
CA VAL A 530 -11.38 2.96 9.93
C VAL A 530 -12.20 1.77 9.38
N PRO A 531 -13.50 1.93 9.06
CA PRO A 531 -14.28 0.86 8.44
C PRO A 531 -14.04 0.75 6.91
N GLY A 532 -13.43 1.78 6.29
CA GLY A 532 -12.96 1.77 4.90
C GLY A 532 -11.97 0.65 4.61
N THR A 533 -11.23 0.18 5.62
CA THR A 533 -10.35 -1.02 5.56
C THR A 533 -10.97 -2.18 4.78
N PHE A 534 -12.29 -2.39 4.88
CA PHE A 534 -12.98 -3.49 4.21
C PHE A 534 -13.03 -3.40 2.68
N HIS A 535 -12.67 -2.27 2.06
CA HIS A 535 -12.56 -2.20 0.60
C HIS A 535 -11.44 -3.07 0.00
N HIS A 536 -10.49 -3.51 0.83
CA HIS A 536 -9.49 -4.51 0.46
C HIS A 536 -9.96 -5.94 0.69
N LEU A 537 -11.12 -6.13 1.33
CA LEU A 537 -11.60 -7.46 1.71
C LEU A 537 -12.71 -8.00 0.82
N TYR A 538 -13.30 -7.18 -0.07
CA TYR A 538 -14.49 -7.52 -0.87
C TYR A 538 -14.48 -8.93 -1.46
N PHE A 539 -13.33 -9.37 -1.98
CA PHE A 539 -13.20 -10.60 -2.74
C PHE A 539 -12.21 -11.60 -2.11
N SER A 540 -11.92 -11.46 -0.81
CA SER A 540 -10.92 -12.27 -0.08
C SER A 540 -11.53 -13.21 0.97
N GLY A 541 -12.68 -13.81 0.64
CA GLY A 541 -13.37 -14.77 1.50
C GLY A 541 -14.33 -14.14 2.54
N THR A 542 -14.77 -12.90 2.32
CA THR A 542 -15.73 -12.22 3.21
C THR A 542 -17.17 -12.25 2.68
N THR A 543 -18.12 -11.84 3.50
CA THR A 543 -19.56 -11.80 3.17
C THR A 543 -19.98 -10.46 2.57
N THR A 544 -21.18 -10.41 1.98
CA THR A 544 -21.79 -9.19 1.41
C THR A 544 -21.85 -8.00 2.39
N PRO A 545 -22.18 -8.15 3.69
CA PRO A 545 -22.17 -7.05 4.64
C PRO A 545 -20.80 -6.35 4.77
N VAL A 546 -19.70 -7.10 4.69
CA VAL A 546 -18.34 -6.53 4.72
C VAL A 546 -18.12 -5.63 3.49
N MET A 547 -18.56 -6.08 2.31
CA MET A 547 -18.51 -5.29 1.08
C MET A 547 -19.36 -4.02 1.18
N ALA A 548 -20.57 -4.11 1.73
CA ALA A 548 -21.46 -2.96 1.92
C ALA A 548 -20.85 -1.86 2.80
N VAL A 549 -20.24 -2.26 3.92
CA VAL A 549 -19.56 -1.35 4.84
C VAL A 549 -18.32 -0.76 4.17
N GLY A 550 -17.47 -1.60 3.58
CA GLY A 550 -16.27 -1.14 2.90
C GLY A 550 -16.60 -0.11 1.80
N ALA A 551 -17.60 -0.37 0.96
CA ALA A 551 -18.01 0.52 -0.12
C ALA A 551 -18.53 1.87 0.39
N THR A 552 -19.37 1.83 1.42
CA THR A 552 -20.01 3.02 1.98
C THR A 552 -19.00 3.94 2.65
N PHE A 553 -18.13 3.38 3.49
CA PHE A 553 -17.23 4.20 4.29
C PHE A 553 -15.96 4.62 3.55
N SER A 554 -15.42 3.80 2.66
CA SER A 554 -14.32 4.22 1.77
C SER A 554 -14.73 5.36 0.82
N ALA A 555 -15.99 5.42 0.39
CA ALA A 555 -16.49 6.57 -0.37
C ALA A 555 -16.47 7.86 0.46
N LEU A 556 -16.74 7.77 1.77
CA LEU A 556 -16.67 8.92 2.68
C LEU A 556 -15.23 9.36 2.98
N GLU A 557 -14.24 8.48 2.80
CA GLU A 557 -12.81 8.81 2.93
C GLU A 557 -12.34 9.80 1.85
N VAL A 558 -12.92 9.72 0.65
CA VAL A 558 -12.58 10.62 -0.47
C VAL A 558 -13.16 12.03 -0.29
N VAL A 559 -14.24 12.16 0.49
CA VAL A 559 -14.93 13.44 0.74
C VAL A 559 -14.00 14.56 1.23
N PRO A 560 -13.19 14.37 2.30
CA PRO A 560 -12.23 15.39 2.72
C PRO A 560 -11.10 15.64 1.69
N LEU A 561 -10.77 14.66 0.84
CA LEU A 561 -9.66 14.76 -0.12
C LEU A 561 -9.96 15.74 -1.27
N VAL A 562 -11.23 15.83 -1.69
CA VAL A 562 -11.64 16.73 -2.78
C VAL A 562 -11.55 18.21 -2.38
N VAL A 563 -11.66 18.53 -1.09
CA VAL A 563 -11.58 19.91 -0.58
C VAL A 563 -10.15 20.35 -0.21
N LEU A 564 -9.14 19.48 -0.38
CA LEU A 564 -7.74 19.78 -0.07
C LEU A 564 -7.12 20.88 -0.93
N GLY A 565 -7.74 21.25 -2.06
CA GLY A 565 -7.34 22.42 -2.84
C GLY A 565 -7.35 23.72 -2.02
N TYR A 566 -8.26 23.84 -1.04
CA TYR A 566 -8.30 24.97 -0.14
C TYR A 566 -7.10 24.98 0.84
N GLU A 567 -6.78 23.83 1.43
CA GLU A 567 -5.63 23.67 2.32
C GLU A 567 -4.30 23.88 1.57
N ALA A 568 -4.20 23.37 0.33
CA ALA A 568 -3.07 23.61 -0.56
C ALA A 568 -2.83 25.11 -0.78
N TRP A 569 -3.90 25.87 -1.04
CA TRP A 569 -3.83 27.31 -1.22
C TRP A 569 -3.46 28.05 0.06
N GLU A 570 -4.03 27.69 1.21
CA GLU A 570 -3.66 28.28 2.50
C GLU A 570 -2.17 28.06 2.79
N ASN A 571 -1.68 26.82 2.66
CA ASN A 571 -0.29 26.47 2.85
C ASN A 571 0.64 27.22 1.89
N TRP A 572 0.24 27.35 0.63
CA TRP A 572 0.98 28.12 -0.36
C TRP A 572 1.04 29.61 0.00
N ARG A 573 -0.06 30.20 0.46
CA ARG A 573 -0.13 31.62 0.86
C ARG A 573 0.77 31.92 2.06
N LEU A 574 0.97 30.96 2.97
CA LEU A 574 1.84 31.14 4.14
C LEU A 574 3.28 31.50 3.76
N LYS A 575 3.79 31.06 2.60
CA LYS A 575 5.16 31.34 2.17
C LYS A 575 5.48 32.83 2.05
N SER A 576 4.48 33.67 1.81
CA SER A 576 4.65 35.12 1.61
C SER A 576 4.35 35.93 2.86
N ARG A 577 4.07 35.29 4.00
CA ARG A 577 3.58 35.98 5.20
C ARG A 577 4.66 36.66 6.03
N ALA A 578 5.91 36.21 5.91
CA ALA A 578 7.05 36.84 6.56
C ALA A 578 8.31 36.68 5.71
N PRO A 579 9.28 37.63 5.74
CA PRO A 579 10.48 37.57 4.91
C PRO A 579 11.33 36.30 5.13
N TRP A 580 11.35 35.76 6.35
CA TRP A 580 12.12 34.57 6.68
C TRP A 580 11.53 33.27 6.13
N MET A 581 10.28 33.27 5.63
CA MET A 581 9.63 32.09 5.06
C MET A 581 10.30 31.61 3.76
N GLU A 582 11.06 32.48 3.08
CA GLU A 582 11.84 32.10 1.89
C GLU A 582 12.81 30.94 2.20
N ASN A 583 13.31 30.88 3.44
CA ASN A 583 14.18 29.82 3.92
C ASN A 583 13.52 28.43 3.97
N ILE A 584 12.20 28.37 4.08
CA ILE A 584 11.41 27.13 4.16
C ILE A 584 10.48 26.96 2.94
N ARG A 585 10.71 27.74 1.87
CA ARG A 585 9.91 27.72 0.65
C ARG A 585 9.81 26.33 0.04
N TRP A 586 10.94 25.61 -0.04
CA TRP A 586 10.99 24.27 -0.63
C TRP A 586 10.21 23.22 0.19
N PRO A 587 10.43 23.07 1.51
CA PRO A 587 9.57 22.23 2.34
C PRO A 587 8.07 22.50 2.14
N LEU A 588 7.65 23.77 2.12
CA LEU A 588 6.26 24.13 1.88
C LEU A 588 5.77 23.74 0.48
N THR A 589 6.62 23.88 -0.54
CA THR A 589 6.28 23.49 -1.91
C THR A 589 6.09 21.98 -2.04
N PHE A 590 6.87 21.18 -1.30
CA PHE A 590 6.65 19.75 -1.17
C PHE A 590 5.31 19.44 -0.49
N PHE A 591 4.94 20.14 0.61
CA PHE A 591 3.63 19.96 1.24
C PHE A 591 2.44 20.39 0.36
N VAL A 592 2.64 21.35 -0.56
CA VAL A 592 1.63 21.68 -1.58
C VAL A 592 1.46 20.53 -2.58
N ALA A 593 2.54 19.87 -3.00
CA ALA A 593 2.44 18.68 -3.83
C ALA A 593 1.72 17.54 -3.11
N VAL A 594 1.93 17.36 -1.81
CA VAL A 594 1.17 16.38 -0.99
C VAL A 594 -0.33 16.59 -1.16
N ALA A 595 -0.83 17.82 -0.99
CA ALA A 595 -2.25 18.10 -1.12
C ALA A 595 -2.79 17.83 -2.54
N PHE A 596 -2.01 18.15 -3.58
CA PHE A 596 -2.38 17.85 -4.98
C PHE A 596 -2.50 16.33 -5.22
N TRP A 597 -1.49 15.57 -4.79
CA TRP A 597 -1.47 14.11 -4.97
C TRP A 597 -2.43 13.38 -4.04
N ASN A 598 -2.80 13.98 -2.91
CA ASN A 598 -3.82 13.41 -2.05
C ASN A 598 -5.20 13.49 -2.74
N MET A 599 -5.50 14.63 -3.38
CA MET A 599 -6.71 14.74 -4.21
C MET A 599 -6.66 13.83 -5.46
N LEU A 600 -5.58 13.88 -6.26
CA LEU A 600 -5.51 13.14 -7.53
C LEU A 600 -5.22 11.64 -7.33
N GLY A 601 -4.19 11.32 -6.54
CA GLY A 601 -3.71 9.97 -6.30
C GLY A 601 -4.63 9.17 -5.37
N ALA A 602 -4.90 9.67 -4.17
CA ALA A 602 -5.77 8.98 -3.22
C ALA A 602 -7.26 9.20 -3.53
N GLY A 603 -7.67 10.43 -3.87
CA GLY A 603 -9.06 10.74 -4.18
C GLY A 603 -9.53 10.19 -5.54
N VAL A 604 -9.06 10.76 -6.65
CA VAL A 604 -9.55 10.42 -7.99
C VAL A 604 -9.16 9.00 -8.40
N LEU A 605 -7.87 8.68 -8.36
CA LEU A 605 -7.37 7.36 -8.77
C LEU A 605 -7.72 6.25 -7.77
N GLY A 606 -7.87 6.58 -6.47
CA GLY A 606 -8.38 5.64 -5.48
C GLY A 606 -9.87 5.36 -5.68
N PHE A 607 -10.71 6.39 -5.85
CA PHE A 607 -12.14 6.16 -6.09
C PHE A 607 -12.44 5.46 -7.42
N MET A 608 -11.58 5.62 -8.44
CA MET A 608 -11.70 4.89 -9.71
C MET A 608 -11.76 3.38 -9.51
N ILE A 609 -11.04 2.85 -8.52
CA ILE A 609 -10.96 1.41 -8.23
C ILE A 609 -11.75 1.01 -6.98
N ASN A 610 -12.50 1.93 -6.36
CA ASN A 610 -13.10 1.72 -5.04
C ASN A 610 -14.49 1.03 -5.04
N PRO A 611 -15.46 1.42 -5.90
CA PRO A 611 -16.77 0.79 -5.91
C PRO A 611 -16.65 -0.72 -6.17
N PRO A 612 -17.38 -1.59 -5.45
CA PRO A 612 -17.29 -3.03 -5.63
C PRO A 612 -17.44 -3.51 -7.08
N ILE A 613 -18.27 -2.85 -7.89
CA ILE A 613 -18.48 -3.20 -9.30
C ILE A 613 -17.26 -2.88 -10.16
N ALA A 614 -16.56 -1.79 -9.87
CA ALA A 614 -15.34 -1.43 -10.56
C ALA A 614 -14.21 -2.36 -10.11
N LEU A 615 -14.06 -2.54 -8.79
CA LEU A 615 -12.99 -3.36 -8.23
C LEU A 615 -13.12 -4.83 -8.66
N TYR A 616 -14.32 -5.35 -8.87
CA TYR A 616 -14.56 -6.72 -9.33
C TYR A 616 -13.76 -7.09 -10.59
N TYR A 617 -13.68 -6.17 -11.56
CA TYR A 617 -12.97 -6.35 -12.83
C TYR A 617 -11.55 -5.78 -12.82
N ILE A 618 -11.16 -5.09 -11.76
CA ILE A 618 -9.93 -4.29 -11.72
C ILE A 618 -8.96 -4.76 -10.64
N GLN A 619 -9.43 -5.50 -9.63
CA GLN A 619 -8.58 -6.05 -8.57
C GLN A 619 -7.49 -6.93 -9.18
N GLY A 620 -6.23 -6.58 -8.92
CA GLY A 620 -5.08 -7.25 -9.51
C GLY A 620 -4.64 -6.70 -10.88
N LEU A 621 -5.11 -5.54 -11.34
CA LEU A 621 -4.69 -4.93 -12.62
C LEU A 621 -3.78 -3.70 -12.42
N ASN A 622 -3.20 -3.18 -13.51
CA ASN A 622 -2.23 -2.06 -13.49
C ASN A 622 -2.82 -0.69 -13.10
N THR A 623 -4.13 -0.58 -12.91
CA THR A 623 -4.75 0.60 -12.26
C THR A 623 -4.44 0.66 -10.76
N THR A 624 -4.26 -0.49 -10.08
CA THR A 624 -3.85 -0.55 -8.66
C THR A 624 -2.46 0.05 -8.45
N PRO A 625 -1.38 -0.33 -9.18
CA PRO A 625 -0.09 0.34 -9.06
C PRO A 625 -0.14 1.79 -9.56
N THR A 626 -1.07 2.17 -10.45
CA THR A 626 -1.28 3.59 -10.80
C THR A 626 -1.70 4.38 -9.55
N HIS A 627 -2.75 3.93 -8.85
CA HIS A 627 -3.16 4.54 -7.58
C HIS A 627 -2.06 4.44 -6.52
N ALA A 628 -1.43 3.28 -6.35
CA ALA A 628 -0.43 3.06 -5.30
C ALA A 628 0.79 4.00 -5.44
N HIS A 629 1.34 4.19 -6.65
CA HIS A 629 2.44 5.14 -6.84
C HIS A 629 2.00 6.59 -6.63
N ALA A 630 0.80 6.95 -7.13
CA ALA A 630 0.27 8.30 -7.00
C ALA A 630 -0.04 8.66 -5.53
N ALA A 631 -0.56 7.72 -4.74
CA ALA A 631 -0.92 7.92 -3.34
C ALA A 631 0.29 7.74 -2.40
N LEU A 632 1.01 6.62 -2.47
CA LEU A 632 2.10 6.33 -1.53
C LEU A 632 3.26 7.31 -1.69
N PHE A 633 3.77 7.52 -2.90
CA PHE A 633 4.84 8.50 -3.12
C PHE A 633 4.28 9.93 -3.16
N GLY A 634 3.19 10.16 -3.90
CA GLY A 634 2.65 11.51 -4.08
C GLY A 634 2.17 12.15 -2.77
N VAL A 635 1.65 11.37 -1.82
CA VAL A 635 1.25 11.88 -0.50
C VAL A 635 2.38 11.68 0.49
N TYR A 636 2.65 10.43 0.89
CA TYR A 636 3.57 10.16 2.00
C TYR A 636 5.04 10.36 1.64
N GLY A 637 5.40 10.12 0.38
CA GLY A 637 6.76 10.36 -0.12
C GLY A 637 7.13 11.84 -0.14
N PHE A 638 6.32 12.69 -0.78
CA PHE A 638 6.53 14.14 -0.76
C PHE A 638 6.47 14.72 0.66
N LEU A 639 5.61 14.18 1.53
CA LEU A 639 5.52 14.59 2.92
C LEU A 639 6.81 14.27 3.69
N ALA A 640 7.33 13.04 3.57
CA ALA A 640 8.57 12.62 4.22
C ALA A 640 9.78 13.43 3.70
N LEU A 641 9.85 13.71 2.40
CA LEU A 641 10.89 14.57 1.82
C LEU A 641 10.75 16.03 2.28
N GLY A 642 9.52 16.55 2.37
CA GLY A 642 9.24 17.88 2.92
C GLY A 642 9.71 18.01 4.37
N PHE A 643 9.42 17.01 5.22
CA PHE A 643 9.95 16.95 6.57
C PHE A 643 11.47 16.84 6.61
N ALA A 644 12.09 16.01 5.76
CA ALA A 644 13.54 15.88 5.71
C ALA A 644 14.23 17.20 5.37
N LEU A 645 13.71 17.94 4.39
CA LEU A 645 14.21 19.27 4.00
C LEU A 645 13.99 20.31 5.10
N MET A 646 12.84 20.28 5.77
CA MET A 646 12.55 21.18 6.88
C MET A 646 13.51 20.93 8.06
N ILE A 647 13.70 19.67 8.46
CA ILE A 647 14.65 19.30 9.51
C ILE A 647 16.05 19.77 9.12
N LEU A 648 16.48 19.52 7.87
CA LEU A 648 17.78 19.94 7.35
C LEU A 648 18.01 21.45 7.52
N ARG A 649 17.00 22.27 7.16
CA ARG A 649 17.07 23.74 7.30
C ARG A 649 17.31 24.17 8.74
N TYR A 650 16.71 23.49 9.70
CA TYR A 650 16.84 23.82 11.12
C TYR A 650 18.10 23.27 11.76
N ILE A 651 18.54 22.05 11.42
CA ILE A 651 19.81 21.51 11.96
C ILE A 651 21.05 22.19 11.34
N ARG A 652 20.89 22.80 10.16
CA ARG A 652 21.91 23.63 9.48
C ARG A 652 21.36 25.04 9.19
N PRO A 653 21.28 25.94 10.19
CA PRO A 653 20.59 27.23 10.06
C PRO A 653 21.13 28.19 8.98
N ARG A 654 22.36 27.95 8.51
CA ARG A 654 23.04 28.78 7.49
C ARG A 654 22.87 28.24 6.07
N ILE A 655 22.25 27.07 5.90
CA ILE A 655 22.09 26.47 4.58
C ILE A 655 21.16 27.33 3.72
N VAL A 656 21.59 27.57 2.48
CA VAL A 656 20.73 28.04 1.40
C VAL A 656 20.52 26.86 0.47
N PHE A 657 19.26 26.53 0.17
CA PHE A 657 18.96 25.47 -0.78
C PHE A 657 19.38 25.88 -2.19
N ASP A 658 19.99 24.94 -2.92
CA ASP A 658 20.39 25.19 -4.30
C ASP A 658 19.16 25.23 -5.20
N GLU A 659 18.87 26.40 -5.74
CA GLU A 659 17.68 26.63 -6.57
C GLU A 659 17.61 25.72 -7.80
N ARG A 660 18.75 25.39 -8.41
CA ARG A 660 18.76 24.52 -9.59
C ARG A 660 18.47 23.08 -9.18
N LEU A 661 19.17 22.57 -8.15
CA LEU A 661 18.94 21.21 -7.66
C LEU A 661 17.51 21.02 -7.18
N MET A 662 16.96 22.00 -6.46
CA MET A 662 15.60 21.89 -5.93
C MET A 662 14.52 22.02 -7.00
N LYS A 663 14.71 22.88 -8.01
CA LYS A 663 13.80 22.93 -9.16
C LYS A 663 13.79 21.61 -9.93
N VAL A 664 14.96 21.04 -10.21
CA VAL A 664 15.08 19.72 -10.84
C VAL A 664 14.43 18.67 -9.96
N GLY A 665 14.82 18.59 -8.69
CA GLY A 665 14.28 17.62 -7.74
C GLY A 665 12.76 17.65 -7.64
N PHE A 666 12.17 18.82 -7.39
CA PHE A 666 10.73 18.94 -7.24
C PHE A 666 9.96 18.65 -8.54
N TRP A 667 10.31 19.33 -9.64
CA TRP A 667 9.55 19.19 -10.89
C TRP A 667 9.76 17.84 -11.55
N TRP A 668 10.96 17.28 -11.51
CA TRP A 668 11.21 15.99 -12.16
C TRP A 668 10.59 14.83 -11.37
N LEU A 669 10.49 14.91 -10.04
CA LEU A 669 9.68 13.94 -9.29
C LEU A 669 8.19 14.02 -9.68
N ASN A 670 7.62 15.22 -9.78
CA ASN A 670 6.21 15.38 -10.16
C ASN A 670 5.96 14.98 -11.62
N ILE A 671 6.79 15.46 -12.55
CA ILE A 671 6.65 15.17 -13.99
C ILE A 671 6.94 13.71 -14.27
N GLY A 672 7.98 13.12 -13.66
CA GLY A 672 8.28 11.70 -13.77
C GLY A 672 7.11 10.84 -13.30
N LEU A 673 6.51 11.20 -12.16
CA LEU A 673 5.32 10.53 -11.63
C LEU A 673 4.13 10.66 -12.58
N VAL A 674 3.81 11.86 -13.09
CA VAL A 674 2.75 12.03 -14.09
C VAL A 674 3.03 11.20 -15.35
N LEU A 675 4.26 11.23 -15.87
CA LEU A 675 4.62 10.51 -17.08
C LEU A 675 4.45 9.00 -16.91
N MET A 676 5.04 8.40 -15.87
CA MET A 676 4.95 6.94 -15.68
C MET A 676 3.51 6.46 -15.46
N LEU A 677 2.68 7.27 -14.80
CA LEU A 677 1.26 6.97 -14.56
C LEU A 677 0.44 7.06 -15.86
N PHE A 678 0.47 8.21 -16.54
CA PHE A 678 -0.48 8.51 -17.61
C PHE A 678 -0.03 8.06 -19.00
N THR A 679 1.26 7.75 -19.19
CA THR A 679 1.78 7.25 -20.48
C THR A 679 1.95 5.72 -20.52
N SER A 680 1.94 5.05 -19.36
CA SER A 680 2.18 3.61 -19.25
C SER A 680 1.16 2.91 -18.35
N LEU A 681 1.23 3.09 -17.03
CA LEU A 681 0.48 2.27 -16.07
C LEU A 681 -1.05 2.38 -16.26
N LEU A 682 -1.58 3.60 -16.40
CA LEU A 682 -3.00 3.82 -16.55
C LEU A 682 -3.54 3.32 -17.91
N PRO A 683 -2.91 3.62 -19.07
CA PRO A 683 -3.27 2.98 -20.33
C PRO A 683 -3.25 1.46 -20.29
N VAL A 684 -2.19 0.84 -19.75
CA VAL A 684 -2.10 -0.61 -19.57
C VAL A 684 -3.26 -1.12 -18.71
N GLY A 685 -3.53 -0.44 -17.59
CA GLY A 685 -4.64 -0.78 -16.69
C GLY A 685 -6.02 -0.73 -17.36
N PHE A 686 -6.29 0.25 -18.21
CA PHE A 686 -7.54 0.31 -18.96
C PHE A 686 -7.66 -0.78 -20.03
N ILE A 687 -6.58 -1.08 -20.74
CA ILE A 687 -6.55 -2.17 -21.73
C ILE A 687 -6.80 -3.52 -21.02
N GLN A 688 -6.16 -3.75 -19.87
CA GLN A 688 -6.43 -4.92 -19.03
C GLN A 688 -7.85 -4.95 -18.49
N PHE A 689 -8.41 -3.82 -18.05
CA PHE A 689 -9.79 -3.76 -17.57
C PHE A 689 -10.78 -4.18 -18.65
N ILE A 690 -10.61 -3.69 -19.88
CA ILE A 690 -11.46 -4.08 -21.01
C ILE A 690 -11.38 -5.59 -21.23
N ALA A 691 -10.16 -6.16 -21.26
CA ALA A 691 -9.96 -7.60 -21.41
C ALA A 691 -10.55 -8.41 -20.25
N SER A 692 -10.43 -7.92 -19.02
CA SER A 692 -10.97 -8.58 -17.83
C SER A 692 -12.49 -8.56 -17.81
N ALA A 693 -13.11 -7.49 -18.30
CA ALA A 693 -14.56 -7.36 -18.38
C ALA A 693 -15.16 -8.09 -19.58
N SER A 694 -14.42 -8.23 -20.68
CA SER A 694 -14.90 -8.91 -21.89
C SER A 694 -14.76 -10.43 -21.82
N GLU A 695 -13.61 -10.93 -21.38
CA GLU A 695 -13.28 -12.37 -21.41
C GLU A 695 -13.18 -12.98 -20.01
N GLY A 696 -12.47 -12.32 -19.09
CA GLY A 696 -12.21 -12.85 -17.76
C GLY A 696 -10.89 -12.34 -17.17
N LEU A 697 -10.75 -12.41 -15.86
CA LEU A 697 -9.52 -11.95 -15.19
C LEU A 697 -8.30 -12.79 -15.62
N TRP A 698 -8.50 -14.09 -15.80
CA TRP A 698 -7.47 -15.04 -16.27
C TRP A 698 -6.83 -14.54 -17.57
N TYR A 699 -7.64 -14.02 -18.51
CA TYR A 699 -7.17 -13.55 -19.81
C TYR A 699 -6.34 -12.27 -19.66
N ALA A 700 -6.85 -11.28 -18.92
CA ALA A 700 -6.18 -9.99 -18.69
C ALA A 700 -4.81 -10.13 -17.97
N ARG A 701 -4.58 -11.25 -17.29
CA ARG A 701 -3.36 -11.60 -16.56
C ARG A 701 -2.51 -12.68 -17.24
N SER A 702 -2.96 -13.22 -18.37
CA SER A 702 -2.25 -14.27 -19.12
C SER A 702 -1.01 -13.73 -19.83
N GLU A 703 -0.04 -14.62 -20.14
CA GLU A 703 1.10 -14.24 -20.97
C GLU A 703 0.69 -13.86 -22.39
N ALA A 704 -0.32 -14.53 -22.96
CA ALA A 704 -0.82 -14.26 -24.29
C ALA A 704 -1.29 -12.80 -24.44
N PHE A 705 -1.93 -12.26 -23.41
CA PHE A 705 -2.36 -10.87 -23.38
C PHE A 705 -1.21 -9.91 -23.03
N MET A 706 -0.51 -10.19 -21.93
CA MET A 706 0.53 -9.29 -21.38
C MET A 706 1.73 -9.11 -22.31
N GLN A 707 2.01 -10.09 -23.17
CA GLN A 707 3.10 -10.04 -24.14
C GLN A 707 2.66 -9.54 -25.52
N SER A 708 1.45 -8.98 -25.66
CA SER A 708 1.06 -8.28 -26.88
C SER A 708 1.96 -7.05 -27.14
N ASP A 709 2.22 -6.78 -28.43
CA ASP A 709 3.11 -5.70 -28.88
C ASP A 709 2.77 -4.34 -28.26
N ILE A 710 1.49 -4.04 -28.11
CA ILE A 710 1.02 -2.78 -27.51
C ILE A 710 1.37 -2.68 -26.02
N LEU A 711 1.16 -3.75 -25.24
CA LEU A 711 1.45 -3.74 -23.80
C LEU A 711 2.95 -3.76 -23.54
N GLN A 712 3.74 -4.49 -24.35
CA GLN A 712 5.19 -4.40 -24.30
C GLN A 712 5.68 -2.98 -24.63
N THR A 713 5.15 -2.35 -25.68
CA THR A 713 5.53 -0.98 -26.06
C THR A 713 5.21 0.03 -24.95
N LEU A 714 4.01 -0.05 -24.36
CA LEU A 714 3.62 0.85 -23.26
C LEU A 714 4.50 0.65 -22.01
N ARG A 715 4.92 -0.57 -21.70
CA ARG A 715 5.86 -0.85 -20.61
C ARG A 715 7.27 -0.31 -20.91
N TRP A 716 7.74 -0.38 -22.17
CA TRP A 716 8.99 0.26 -22.59
C TRP A 716 8.94 1.79 -22.48
N VAL A 717 7.86 2.43 -22.94
CA VAL A 717 7.67 3.89 -22.89
C VAL A 717 7.78 4.44 -21.45
N ARG A 718 7.40 3.63 -20.45
CA ARG A 718 7.53 3.94 -19.02
C ARG A 718 8.94 4.42 -18.64
N THR A 719 9.98 3.88 -19.28
CA THR A 719 11.39 4.23 -19.04
C THR A 719 11.63 5.74 -19.10
N ILE A 720 10.90 6.47 -19.95
CA ILE A 720 11.02 7.93 -20.07
C ILE A 720 10.60 8.61 -18.76
N GLY A 721 9.43 8.23 -18.21
CA GLY A 721 8.94 8.73 -16.94
C GLY A 721 9.85 8.32 -15.77
N ASP A 722 10.30 7.06 -15.77
CA ASP A 722 11.17 6.51 -14.74
C ASP A 722 12.53 7.22 -14.69
N VAL A 723 13.17 7.49 -15.84
CA VAL A 723 14.45 8.23 -15.89
C VAL A 723 14.29 9.66 -15.38
N VAL A 724 13.21 10.36 -15.76
CA VAL A 724 12.92 11.70 -15.23
C VAL A 724 12.75 11.64 -13.71
N PHE A 725 12.00 10.66 -13.21
CA PHE A 725 11.81 10.47 -11.78
C PHE A 725 13.13 10.19 -11.04
N ILE A 726 13.98 9.31 -11.58
CA ILE A 726 15.30 8.96 -11.03
C ILE A 726 16.19 10.19 -10.90
N VAL A 727 16.27 11.03 -11.93
CA VAL A 727 17.08 12.25 -11.88
C VAL A 727 16.54 13.23 -10.84
N GLY A 728 15.21 13.35 -10.71
CA GLY A 728 14.58 14.12 -9.63
C GLY A 728 14.95 13.59 -8.24
N ALA A 729 14.90 12.27 -8.05
CA ALA A 729 15.24 11.60 -6.80
C ALA A 729 16.72 11.82 -6.42
N LEU A 730 17.63 11.70 -7.39
CA LEU A 730 19.05 11.97 -7.20
C LEU A 730 19.33 13.43 -6.87
N ALA A 731 18.62 14.39 -7.49
CA ALA A 731 18.77 15.81 -7.20
C ALA A 731 18.38 16.17 -5.76
N VAL A 732 17.23 15.66 -5.27
CA VAL A 732 16.81 15.85 -3.86
C VAL A 732 17.78 15.17 -2.91
N THR A 733 18.20 13.94 -3.21
CA THR A 733 19.16 13.20 -2.39
C THR A 733 20.48 13.94 -2.30
N TRP A 734 20.99 14.43 -3.42
CA TRP A 734 22.22 15.21 -3.46
C TRP A 734 22.10 16.51 -2.66
N GLN A 735 20.98 17.23 -2.74
CA GLN A 735 20.75 18.42 -1.92
C GLN A 735 20.80 18.10 -0.41
N VAL A 736 20.23 16.97 0.02
CA VAL A 736 20.26 16.56 1.43
C VAL A 736 21.68 16.18 1.86
N VAL A 737 22.38 15.36 1.07
CA VAL A 737 23.78 14.98 1.32
C VAL A 737 24.67 16.21 1.41
N LYS A 738 24.56 17.12 0.43
CA LYS A 738 25.26 18.40 0.38
C LYS A 738 25.00 19.23 1.63
N GLY A 739 23.74 19.36 2.04
CA GLY A 739 23.38 20.10 3.24
C GLY A 739 23.91 19.51 4.54
N VAL A 740 23.96 18.18 4.67
CA VAL A 740 24.44 17.52 5.89
C VAL A 740 25.96 17.63 6.04
N PHE A 741 26.72 17.42 4.96
CA PHE A 741 28.19 17.33 4.99
C PHE A 741 28.93 18.63 4.62
N PHE A 742 28.35 19.46 3.75
CA PHE A 742 28.99 20.67 3.20
C PHE A 742 28.12 21.92 3.44
N PRO A 743 27.90 22.33 4.71
CA PRO A 743 26.98 23.41 5.06
C PRO A 743 27.47 24.81 4.69
N ASP A 744 28.76 24.96 4.35
CA ASP A 744 29.36 26.24 3.98
C ASP A 744 29.36 26.39 2.45
N LEU A 745 28.23 26.86 1.91
CA LEU A 745 28.20 27.45 0.57
C LEU A 745 27.79 28.90 0.76
N GLU A 746 28.73 29.76 0.36
CA GLU A 746 28.73 31.20 0.58
C GLU A 746 27.37 31.86 0.29
N PRO A 747 26.98 32.89 1.05
CA PRO A 747 25.88 33.74 0.60
C PRO A 747 26.30 34.33 -0.75
N VAL A 748 25.47 34.15 -1.78
CA VAL A 748 25.55 35.00 -2.96
C VAL A 748 25.42 36.42 -2.43
N ALA A 749 26.50 37.19 -2.49
CA ALA A 749 26.47 38.61 -2.22
C ALA A 749 25.38 39.18 -3.12
N LEU A 750 24.29 39.67 -2.54
CA LEU A 750 23.50 40.66 -3.23
C LEU A 750 24.46 41.81 -3.46
N GLU A 751 24.87 42.03 -4.71
CA GLU A 751 25.41 43.31 -5.13
C GLU A 751 24.37 44.34 -4.71
N THR A 752 24.60 44.97 -3.56
CA THR A 752 24.03 46.27 -3.26
C THR A 752 24.64 47.19 -4.29
N ASP A 753 23.93 47.36 -5.40
CA ASP A 753 24.25 48.41 -6.34
C ASP A 753 24.05 49.73 -5.57
N GLU A 754 25.17 50.29 -5.12
CA GLU A 754 25.26 51.66 -4.61
C GLU A 754 25.00 52.63 -5.77
N SER A 755 23.77 52.66 -6.25
CA SER A 755 23.28 53.82 -6.99
C SER A 755 21.83 54.08 -6.60
N GLY A 756 21.68 54.96 -5.61
CA GLY A 756 20.41 55.60 -5.32
C GLY A 756 19.97 56.41 -6.53
N ALA A 757 19.12 55.83 -7.37
CA ALA A 757 18.33 56.55 -8.35
C ALA A 757 16.98 55.87 -8.50
N ALA A 758 15.95 56.52 -7.94
CA ALA A 758 14.56 56.24 -8.29
C ALA A 758 14.37 56.46 -9.79
N SER A 759 13.84 55.45 -10.49
CA SER A 759 13.24 55.62 -11.80
C SER A 759 11.98 54.79 -11.84
N GLU A 760 10.85 55.49 -11.84
CA GLU A 760 9.57 55.03 -12.36
C GLU A 760 9.76 54.42 -13.76
N LEU A 761 9.01 53.35 -14.10
CA LEU A 761 8.19 53.26 -15.32
C LEU A 761 7.54 51.87 -15.47
N SER A 762 6.20 51.92 -15.56
CA SER A 762 5.21 51.01 -16.14
C SER A 762 5.62 49.66 -16.74
N ALA A 763 4.95 48.58 -16.32
CA ALA A 763 3.96 47.81 -17.11
C ALA A 763 3.32 46.72 -16.23
#